data_AF-A0A8H5CZU0-F1
#
_entry.id   AF-A0A8H5CZU0-F1
#
_cell.length_a   1.000
_cell.length_b   1.000
_cell.length_c   1.000
_cell.angle_alpha   90.00
_cell.angle_beta   90.00
_cell.angle_gamma   90.00
#
_symmetry.space_group_name_H-M   'P 1'
#
loop_
_entity.id
_entity.type
_entity.pdbx_description
1 polymer ?
#
loop_
_entity_poly.entity_id
_entity_poly.type
_entity_poly.pdbx_seq_one_letter_code
_entity_poly.pdbx_strand_id
1 'polypeptide(L)'
;MSLPPTFCRYIIVGECPWGDRCKYRHDIVGCSCGLAIPLEHLRGHTRGRRHRQLLAELHALRETGGLGDGAVPPPPNARGLGDSQQETKRCPTCRKFILATQYDLHMDHHAQQQRMREIQETVLENEQDKYGIEVNWKNGIDFAIVQPDTIVEVEVGVTNTNVNAVALQSCRIGGREQSEQDRFFTARLKGRSKLIQPNNSRTIRIRFAASDVGRYENTLELIFVALIPRDAFLITRKVFATIGDPELHDRLRPEEPYTRRRGPTINLTGKILPSTRPPQWTKPYYVEKLPGYDVPPYVIEAAFGKNAGNAVQNVRRLMPQAFNVQTYGAWFQYLLYVEEEQTRQDLQAYAMTDVEIHADYPRYNLEVKGLAEGRPSVLVGDYILVSRTGEGDDGRERTWYEGRVHRVLLDRVSLRFRDGFNVYRGTKFDVQFVFNRISYRRMYHILRNSFDPKRLLFPGPEHLQGARSPTTAQKENLVLCNRQLEGDDEQLGAIAAILHMPPGSVPFIVFGPPGTGKTVTLVEAMEQILKANPNSKILACAPNNSAADLITQKLAHLGPSDLFRLNAITRNVEEFPKSLKRFALINDNTVFAVPPPEDLARYRVVVSTCHSGGIPASLGLKRGHFSHIFIDEAGQGKEPEVMAPIKSIAGKDTNVILAGDNQQLGPIIQSSTSRMLGLSKSYLARLMATDIYNIESDRRGPGGPGITIVKLVKNFRSHPDILQFPNERFYKSELQPYGNSAMVRSLENYDELPKKGFPIIFHGVVGKDEREKKSPSFFNPDEAILVRNYCASLVDNRKSGIRAEHIGVITPYYAQKCKIKSLLDRNPKLEGVTVGSVEMFQGQERRVIIISTVRSNEHYVTSDMRRSLGFVADARRFNVAITRAQAMLIVVGNPLLLSLDPLWRGFMNYIHLRGGWRGKKIDWDPNIPIDANLASYDADRRLRVQRDNEEMVTRLQAMIAKKYEDEDLDVDTLDVGDDGEEDGVAGAVERPIIREYE
;
A
#
# COMPACT_ATOMS: atom_id res chain seq x y z
N MET A 1 -66.71 -23.08 -0.05
CA MET A 1 -66.32 -23.85 -1.26
C MET A 1 -64.84 -23.63 -1.50
N SER A 2 -64.08 -24.71 -1.51
CA SER A 2 -62.63 -24.78 -1.59
C SER A 2 -62.04 -24.07 -2.82
N LEU A 3 -61.01 -23.23 -2.59
CA LEU A 3 -60.09 -22.76 -3.63
C LEU A 3 -59.30 -23.95 -4.21
N PRO A 4 -59.01 -24.00 -5.53
CA PRO A 4 -57.92 -24.81 -6.06
C PRO A 4 -56.58 -24.04 -6.00
N PRO A 5 -55.44 -24.75 -6.05
CA PRO A 5 -54.16 -24.25 -5.54
C PRO A 5 -53.45 -23.33 -6.54
N THR A 6 -52.94 -22.19 -6.07
CA THR A 6 -51.93 -21.41 -6.79
C THR A 6 -50.66 -22.24 -6.96
N PHE A 7 -50.08 -22.26 -8.16
CA PHE A 7 -48.92 -23.09 -8.49
C PHE A 7 -47.61 -22.48 -7.97
N CYS A 8 -46.57 -23.30 -7.80
CA CYS A 8 -45.27 -22.85 -7.33
C CYS A 8 -44.57 -22.02 -8.42
N ARG A 9 -44.17 -20.77 -8.16
CA ARG A 9 -43.48 -19.94 -9.16
C ARG A 9 -42.04 -20.40 -9.45
N TYR A 10 -41.39 -21.09 -8.51
CA TYR A 10 -40.01 -21.54 -8.65
C TYR A 10 -39.86 -22.74 -9.59
N ILE A 11 -40.92 -23.54 -9.78
CA ILE A 11 -40.90 -24.70 -10.67
C ILE A 11 -40.91 -24.29 -12.17
N ILE A 12 -41.31 -23.06 -12.49
CA ILE A 12 -41.34 -22.54 -13.87
C ILE A 12 -39.93 -22.27 -14.41
N VAL A 13 -38.95 -22.03 -13.54
CA VAL A 13 -37.57 -21.62 -13.88
C VAL A 13 -36.52 -22.68 -13.55
N GLY A 14 -36.93 -23.88 -13.12
CA GLY A 14 -36.00 -24.97 -12.81
C GLY A 14 -36.50 -25.87 -11.69
N GLU A 15 -35.94 -25.72 -10.49
CA GLU A 15 -36.26 -26.58 -9.34
C GLU A 15 -36.85 -25.80 -8.17
N CYS A 16 -37.82 -26.41 -7.47
CA CYS A 16 -38.39 -25.84 -6.26
C CYS A 16 -37.50 -26.15 -5.05
N PRO A 17 -37.00 -25.13 -4.31
CA PRO A 17 -36.08 -25.35 -3.19
C PRO A 17 -36.69 -26.11 -2.00
N TRP A 18 -38.01 -26.30 -1.99
CA TRP A 18 -38.73 -27.02 -0.94
C TRP A 18 -39.14 -28.46 -1.32
N GLY A 19 -38.85 -28.91 -2.54
CA GLY A 19 -39.14 -30.27 -3.01
C GLY A 19 -40.57 -30.72 -2.67
N ASP A 20 -40.71 -31.95 -2.18
CA ASP A 20 -42.01 -32.57 -1.83
C ASP A 20 -42.74 -31.91 -0.64
N ARG A 21 -42.11 -30.96 0.06
CA ARG A 21 -42.74 -30.22 1.17
C ARG A 21 -43.45 -28.94 0.70
N CYS A 22 -43.45 -28.65 -0.60
CA CYS A 22 -44.11 -27.48 -1.15
C CYS A 22 -45.64 -27.65 -1.12
N LYS A 23 -46.35 -26.67 -0.55
CA LYS A 23 -47.82 -26.68 -0.46
C LYS A 23 -48.53 -26.30 -1.77
N TYR A 24 -47.75 -26.01 -2.82
CA TYR A 24 -48.22 -25.53 -4.12
C TYR A 24 -47.94 -26.56 -5.21
N ARG A 25 -48.77 -26.54 -6.27
CA ARG A 25 -48.67 -27.47 -7.39
C ARG A 25 -47.37 -27.30 -8.18
N HIS A 26 -46.74 -28.44 -8.53
CA HIS A 26 -45.49 -28.53 -9.31
C HIS A 26 -45.67 -29.10 -10.72
N ASP A 27 -46.90 -29.40 -11.10
CA ASP A 27 -47.25 -30.02 -12.38
C ASP A 27 -47.43 -29.00 -13.51
N ILE A 28 -46.89 -27.78 -13.36
CA ILE A 28 -46.93 -26.69 -14.36
C ILE A 28 -45.52 -26.34 -14.78
N VAL A 29 -45.29 -26.17 -16.08
CA VAL A 29 -43.99 -25.79 -16.65
C VAL A 29 -44.11 -24.56 -17.52
N GLY A 30 -43.03 -23.78 -17.60
CA GLY A 30 -42.91 -22.66 -18.52
C GLY A 30 -42.68 -23.14 -19.96
N CYS A 31 -43.47 -22.62 -20.89
CA CYS A 31 -43.31 -22.86 -22.32
C CYS A 31 -42.52 -21.71 -22.97
N SER A 32 -41.78 -21.99 -24.05
CA SER A 32 -40.96 -20.99 -24.77
C SER A 32 -41.76 -19.83 -25.37
N CYS A 33 -43.08 -19.98 -25.53
CA CYS A 33 -43.98 -18.90 -25.95
C CYS A 33 -44.47 -18.00 -24.79
N GLY A 34 -43.93 -18.16 -23.57
CA GLY A 34 -44.21 -17.32 -22.41
C GLY A 34 -45.38 -17.75 -21.52
N LEU A 35 -46.07 -18.85 -21.82
CA LEU A 35 -47.20 -19.36 -21.02
C LEU A 35 -46.76 -20.44 -20.02
N ALA A 36 -47.35 -20.43 -18.82
CA ALA A 36 -47.22 -21.49 -17.83
C ALA A 36 -48.38 -22.49 -18.00
N ILE A 37 -48.07 -23.77 -18.25
CA ILE A 37 -49.06 -24.77 -18.68
C ILE A 37 -48.82 -26.07 -17.93
N PRO A 38 -49.87 -26.82 -17.53
CA PRO A 38 -49.71 -28.15 -16.97
C PRO A 38 -48.86 -29.07 -17.86
N LEU A 39 -47.96 -29.83 -17.25
CA LEU A 39 -46.99 -30.70 -17.93
C LEU A 39 -47.68 -31.67 -18.90
N GLU A 40 -48.84 -32.20 -18.52
CA GLU A 40 -49.69 -33.09 -19.33
C GLU A 40 -50.16 -32.45 -20.65
N HIS A 41 -50.36 -31.13 -20.66
CA HIS A 41 -50.87 -30.40 -21.83
C HIS A 41 -49.76 -29.73 -22.66
N LEU A 42 -48.50 -29.79 -22.21
CA LEU A 42 -47.37 -29.13 -22.88
C LEU A 42 -47.14 -29.66 -24.30
N ARG A 43 -47.23 -30.98 -24.52
CA ARG A 43 -47.06 -31.58 -25.86
C ARG A 43 -48.18 -31.18 -26.83
N GLY A 44 -49.42 -31.09 -26.36
CA GLY A 44 -50.55 -30.63 -27.17
C GLY A 44 -50.45 -29.13 -27.48
N HIS A 45 -50.05 -28.34 -26.48
CA HIS A 45 -49.87 -26.89 -26.63
C HIS A 45 -48.76 -26.55 -27.63
N THR A 46 -47.57 -27.14 -27.49
CA THR A 46 -46.41 -26.85 -28.36
C THR A 46 -46.64 -27.17 -29.83
N ARG A 47 -47.60 -28.07 -30.14
CA ARG A 47 -48.01 -28.39 -31.52
C ARG A 47 -49.19 -27.55 -32.02
N GLY A 48 -49.90 -26.89 -31.12
CA GLY A 48 -51.11 -26.11 -31.39
C GLY A 48 -50.86 -24.77 -32.09
N ARG A 49 -51.88 -24.25 -32.78
CA ARG A 49 -51.80 -22.96 -33.50
C ARG A 49 -51.46 -21.79 -32.56
N ARG A 50 -52.01 -21.78 -31.34
CA ARG A 50 -51.82 -20.72 -30.34
C ARG A 50 -50.35 -20.57 -29.90
N HIS A 51 -49.60 -21.67 -29.79
CA HIS A 51 -48.18 -21.62 -29.46
C HIS A 51 -47.35 -21.00 -30.59
N ARG A 52 -47.63 -21.38 -31.85
CA ARG A 52 -46.99 -20.79 -33.03
C ARG A 52 -47.30 -19.31 -33.19
N GLN A 53 -48.53 -18.90 -32.92
CA GLN A 53 -48.95 -17.49 -32.99
C GLN A 53 -48.20 -16.63 -31.96
N LEU A 54 -48.14 -17.08 -30.70
CA LEU A 54 -47.44 -16.36 -29.62
C LEU A 54 -45.92 -16.30 -29.84
N LEU A 55 -45.32 -17.36 -30.42
CA LEU A 55 -43.92 -17.32 -30.83
C LEU A 55 -43.70 -16.33 -31.98
N ALA A 56 -44.59 -16.29 -32.98
CA ALA A 56 -44.50 -15.31 -34.07
C ALA A 56 -44.63 -13.87 -33.55
N GLU A 57 -45.54 -13.60 -32.62
CA GLU A 57 -45.67 -12.30 -31.95
C GLU A 57 -44.43 -11.91 -31.14
N LEU A 58 -43.84 -12.85 -30.38
CA LEU A 58 -42.60 -12.65 -29.64
C LEU A 58 -41.38 -12.43 -30.54
N HIS A 59 -41.37 -13.04 -31.73
CA HIS A 59 -40.34 -12.81 -32.75
C HIS A 59 -40.52 -11.45 -33.43
N ALA A 60 -41.74 -11.06 -33.80
CA ALA A 60 -42.04 -9.75 -34.38
C ALA A 60 -41.74 -8.58 -33.42
N LEU A 61 -41.96 -8.78 -32.11
CA LEU A 61 -41.56 -7.84 -31.05
C LEU A 61 -40.04 -7.71 -30.89
N ARG A 62 -39.26 -8.74 -31.28
CA ARG A 62 -37.79 -8.69 -31.28
C ARG A 62 -37.19 -8.04 -32.53
N GLU A 63 -37.89 -8.14 -33.67
CA GLU A 63 -37.42 -7.59 -34.95
C GLU A 63 -37.72 -6.09 -35.12
N THR A 64 -38.73 -5.54 -34.42
CA THR A 64 -39.14 -4.13 -34.56
C THR A 64 -38.39 -3.13 -33.67
N GLY A 65 -37.32 -3.55 -32.99
CA GLY A 65 -36.29 -2.63 -32.48
C GLY A 65 -36.75 -1.56 -31.49
N GLY A 66 -37.73 -1.86 -30.63
CA GLY A 66 -38.23 -0.95 -29.59
C GLY A 66 -38.18 -1.56 -28.19
N LEU A 67 -37.42 -0.91 -27.31
CA LEU A 67 -37.24 -1.12 -25.85
C LEU A 67 -36.02 -1.96 -25.43
N GLY A 68 -35.22 -1.32 -24.58
CA GLY A 68 -33.88 -1.69 -24.18
C GLY A 68 -33.77 -2.67 -23.02
N ASP A 69 -32.51 -3.03 -22.79
CA ASP A 69 -31.99 -3.95 -21.79
C ASP A 69 -32.61 -3.78 -20.41
N GLY A 70 -33.42 -4.78 -20.05
CA GLY A 70 -34.11 -4.88 -18.78
C GLY A 70 -34.61 -6.30 -18.51
N ALA A 71 -33.78 -7.32 -18.73
CA ALA A 71 -34.02 -8.66 -18.21
C ALA A 71 -32.70 -9.42 -17.99
N VAL A 72 -32.43 -9.70 -16.71
CA VAL A 72 -31.59 -10.75 -16.11
C VAL A 72 -30.78 -11.61 -17.09
N PRO A 73 -29.44 -11.71 -16.95
CA PRO A 73 -28.66 -12.63 -17.76
C PRO A 73 -29.20 -14.06 -17.51
N PRO A 74 -29.47 -14.85 -18.57
CA PRO A 74 -29.79 -16.25 -18.35
C PRO A 74 -28.58 -16.93 -17.69
N PRO A 75 -28.80 -17.96 -16.86
CA PRO A 75 -27.70 -18.75 -16.34
C PRO A 75 -26.90 -19.32 -17.52
N PRO A 76 -25.58 -19.48 -17.42
CA PRO A 76 -24.80 -20.01 -18.52
C PRO A 76 -25.26 -21.44 -18.77
N ASN A 77 -25.97 -21.66 -19.88
CA ASN A 77 -25.68 -22.72 -20.83
C ASN A 77 -26.60 -22.68 -22.07
N ALA A 78 -25.97 -23.03 -23.19
CA ALA A 78 -26.53 -23.43 -24.48
C ALA A 78 -26.99 -22.33 -25.45
N ARG A 79 -26.04 -21.78 -26.23
CA ARG A 79 -26.24 -21.62 -27.68
C ARG A 79 -25.37 -22.62 -28.43
N GLY A 80 -26.07 -23.46 -29.18
CA GLY A 80 -25.77 -23.83 -30.55
C GLY A 80 -24.37 -24.33 -30.85
N LEU A 81 -24.24 -25.64 -30.98
CA LEU A 81 -23.28 -26.23 -31.89
C LEU A 81 -23.58 -25.73 -33.31
N GLY A 82 -22.74 -24.83 -33.81
CA GLY A 82 -21.89 -25.21 -34.93
C GLY A 82 -20.53 -25.61 -34.36
N ASP A 83 -20.29 -26.91 -34.30
CA ASP A 83 -19.00 -27.58 -34.07
C ASP A 83 -18.07 -27.07 -32.95
N SER A 84 -18.44 -27.40 -31.71
CA SER A 84 -17.57 -28.12 -30.77
C SER A 84 -18.36 -28.30 -29.46
N GLN A 85 -18.78 -29.53 -29.17
CA GLN A 85 -19.32 -29.85 -27.85
C GLN A 85 -18.17 -29.73 -26.88
N GLN A 86 -18.05 -28.59 -26.19
CA GLN A 86 -17.21 -28.53 -25.01
C GLN A 86 -17.95 -29.29 -23.91
N GLU A 87 -17.84 -30.62 -23.95
CA GLU A 87 -18.22 -31.52 -22.85
C GLU A 87 -17.76 -30.90 -21.52
N THR A 88 -18.49 -31.07 -20.43
CA THR A 88 -18.00 -30.67 -19.09
C THR A 88 -17.92 -31.91 -18.23
N LYS A 89 -16.78 -32.12 -17.58
CA LYS A 89 -16.51 -33.27 -16.71
C LYS A 89 -16.50 -32.81 -15.26
N ARG A 90 -17.13 -33.57 -14.38
CA ARG A 90 -17.13 -33.30 -12.94
C ARG A 90 -15.85 -33.85 -12.33
N CYS A 91 -15.02 -32.97 -11.76
CA CYS A 91 -13.80 -33.40 -11.10
C CYS A 91 -14.14 -34.23 -9.84
N PRO A 92 -13.61 -35.46 -9.69
CA PRO A 92 -13.84 -36.29 -8.51
C PRO A 92 -13.19 -35.70 -7.24
N THR A 93 -12.11 -34.93 -7.39
CA THR A 93 -11.30 -34.39 -6.30
C THR A 93 -11.94 -33.14 -5.67
N CYS A 94 -12.28 -32.12 -6.47
CA CYS A 94 -12.85 -30.86 -5.95
C CYS A 94 -14.36 -30.70 -6.17
N ARG A 95 -15.00 -31.68 -6.83
CA ARG A 95 -16.44 -31.71 -7.15
C ARG A 95 -16.94 -30.54 -8.02
N LYS A 96 -16.06 -29.74 -8.60
CA LYS A 96 -16.38 -28.68 -9.56
C LYS A 96 -16.60 -29.27 -10.96
N PHE A 97 -17.48 -28.63 -11.73
CA PHE A 97 -17.70 -28.97 -13.14
C PHE A 97 -16.76 -28.14 -14.00
N ILE A 98 -15.92 -28.80 -14.79
CA ILE A 98 -14.86 -28.20 -15.59
C ILE A 98 -15.10 -28.55 -17.06
N LEU A 99 -14.83 -27.61 -17.97
CA LEU A 99 -14.86 -27.88 -19.42
C LEU A 99 -13.90 -29.03 -19.74
N ALA A 100 -14.29 -29.98 -20.57
CA ALA A 100 -13.54 -31.17 -20.94
C ALA A 100 -12.22 -30.80 -21.62
N THR A 101 -12.20 -29.70 -22.37
CA THR A 101 -10.99 -29.09 -22.95
C THR A 101 -9.99 -28.59 -21.90
N GLN A 102 -10.46 -28.32 -20.67
CA GLN A 102 -9.65 -27.87 -19.53
C GLN A 102 -9.60 -28.93 -18.41
N TYR A 103 -10.22 -30.10 -18.61
CA TYR A 103 -10.35 -31.11 -17.58
C TYR A 103 -9.01 -31.78 -17.31
N ASP A 104 -8.23 -32.06 -18.35
CA ASP A 104 -6.91 -32.65 -18.21
C ASP A 104 -5.97 -31.67 -17.50
N LEU A 105 -5.93 -30.39 -17.91
CA LEU A 105 -5.21 -29.32 -17.20
C LEU A 105 -5.64 -29.17 -15.72
N HIS A 106 -6.92 -29.34 -15.43
CA HIS A 106 -7.46 -29.28 -14.08
C HIS A 106 -7.10 -30.52 -13.24
N MET A 107 -7.11 -31.71 -13.85
CA MET A 107 -6.66 -32.95 -13.23
C MET A 107 -5.14 -32.95 -13.02
N ASP A 108 -4.38 -32.39 -13.95
CA ASP A 108 -2.94 -32.13 -13.82
C ASP A 108 -2.65 -31.19 -12.64
N HIS A 109 -3.45 -30.14 -12.48
CA HIS A 109 -3.35 -29.27 -11.30
C HIS A 109 -3.64 -30.02 -9.99
N HIS A 110 -4.60 -30.96 -9.97
CA HIS A 110 -4.84 -31.81 -8.80
C HIS A 110 -3.71 -32.82 -8.55
N ALA A 111 -3.19 -33.46 -9.60
CA ALA A 111 -2.05 -34.36 -9.53
C ALA A 111 -0.78 -33.62 -9.09
N GLN A 112 -0.59 -32.37 -9.55
CA GLN A 112 0.48 -31.48 -9.09
C GLN A 112 0.30 -31.13 -7.61
N GLN A 113 -0.90 -30.73 -7.19
CA GLN A 113 -1.18 -30.45 -5.77
C GLN A 113 -1.04 -31.67 -4.86
N GLN A 114 -1.28 -32.88 -5.37
CA GLN A 114 -1.09 -34.12 -4.63
C GLN A 114 0.41 -34.45 -4.51
N ARG A 115 1.14 -34.44 -5.63
CA ARG A 115 2.60 -34.60 -5.64
C ARG A 115 3.30 -33.59 -4.72
N MET A 116 2.86 -32.33 -4.74
CA MET A 116 3.39 -31.29 -3.85
C MET A 116 3.18 -31.64 -2.36
N ARG A 117 2.04 -32.22 -2.00
CA ARG A 117 1.77 -32.63 -0.62
C ARG A 117 2.64 -33.82 -0.22
N GLU A 118 2.78 -34.81 -1.10
CA GLU A 118 3.65 -35.98 -0.88
C GLU A 118 5.11 -35.55 -0.68
N ILE A 119 5.61 -34.62 -1.50
CA ILE A 119 6.95 -34.04 -1.37
C ILE A 119 7.11 -33.27 -0.05
N GLN A 120 6.14 -32.43 0.31
CA GLN A 120 6.17 -31.69 1.57
C GLN A 120 6.12 -32.60 2.79
N GLU A 121 5.29 -33.64 2.76
CA GLU A 121 5.22 -34.65 3.81
C GLU A 121 6.57 -35.38 3.92
N THR A 122 7.19 -35.76 2.80
CA THR A 122 8.52 -36.40 2.79
C THR A 122 9.60 -35.50 3.40
N VAL A 123 9.61 -34.21 3.07
CA VAL A 123 10.55 -33.24 3.64
C VAL A 123 10.32 -33.09 5.15
N LEU A 124 9.07 -32.96 5.60
CA LEU A 124 8.72 -32.86 7.02
C LEU A 124 9.04 -34.13 7.80
N GLU A 125 8.87 -35.29 7.16
CA GLU A 125 9.24 -36.57 7.74
C GLU A 125 10.77 -36.62 7.94
N ASN A 126 11.55 -36.24 6.93
CA ASN A 126 13.02 -36.20 7.00
C ASN A 126 13.56 -35.18 8.03
N GLU A 127 12.78 -34.14 8.38
CA GLU A 127 13.11 -33.22 9.46
C GLU A 127 12.93 -33.85 10.87
N GLN A 128 12.37 -35.05 11.01
CA GLN A 128 12.19 -35.72 12.30
C GLN A 128 13.35 -36.68 12.64
N ASP A 129 13.55 -36.94 13.94
CA ASP A 129 14.39 -38.06 14.38
C ASP A 129 13.73 -39.38 13.93
N LYS A 130 14.51 -40.32 13.39
CA LYS A 130 14.00 -41.61 12.89
C LYS A 130 14.89 -42.76 13.33
N TYR A 131 14.29 -43.95 13.41
CA TYR A 131 14.98 -45.21 13.67
C TYR A 131 15.95 -45.13 14.86
N GLY A 132 15.51 -44.55 16.00
CA GLY A 132 16.32 -44.44 17.23
C GLY A 132 17.63 -43.65 17.10
N ILE A 133 17.76 -42.78 16.09
CA ILE A 133 18.82 -41.78 16.01
C ILE A 133 18.24 -40.43 16.43
N GLU A 134 18.81 -39.85 17.49
CA GLU A 134 18.47 -38.52 17.97
C GLU A 134 19.53 -37.52 17.53
N VAL A 135 19.11 -36.49 16.79
CA VAL A 135 19.98 -35.38 16.40
C VAL A 135 19.60 -34.15 17.23
N ASN A 136 20.56 -33.60 17.97
CA ASN A 136 20.37 -32.36 18.72
C ASN A 136 19.97 -31.21 17.78
N TRP A 137 19.39 -30.13 18.32
CA TRP A 137 18.84 -29.01 17.53
C TRP A 137 17.58 -29.37 16.72
N LYS A 138 16.57 -29.97 17.37
CA LYS A 138 15.30 -30.41 16.73
C LYS A 138 14.54 -29.30 15.99
N ASN A 139 14.72 -28.04 16.38
CA ASN A 139 14.08 -26.88 15.74
C ASN A 139 14.97 -26.20 14.67
N GLY A 140 16.09 -26.83 14.29
CA GLY A 140 17.12 -26.24 13.44
C GLY A 140 18.30 -25.69 14.24
N ILE A 141 19.44 -25.56 13.55
CA ILE A 141 20.74 -25.14 14.09
C ILE A 141 20.88 -23.64 13.85
N ASP A 142 20.85 -22.87 14.93
CA ASP A 142 20.96 -21.40 14.90
C ASP A 142 22.35 -20.96 15.34
N PHE A 143 23.12 -20.35 14.44
CA PHE A 143 24.40 -19.73 14.73
C PHE A 143 24.27 -18.37 15.44
N ALA A 144 23.04 -17.93 15.72
CA ALA A 144 22.69 -16.62 16.24
C ALA A 144 23.18 -15.48 15.32
N ILE A 145 23.32 -14.29 15.90
CA ILE A 145 23.86 -13.13 15.19
C ILE A 145 25.39 -13.17 15.25
N VAL A 146 26.02 -13.18 14.08
CA VAL A 146 27.46 -13.28 13.89
C VAL A 146 27.97 -11.96 13.30
N GLN A 147 29.08 -11.44 13.80
CA GLN A 147 29.69 -10.24 13.22
C GLN A 147 30.24 -10.53 11.82
N PRO A 148 30.23 -9.55 10.90
CA PRO A 148 30.84 -9.69 9.58
C PRO A 148 32.28 -10.20 9.67
N ASP A 149 32.70 -11.04 8.72
CA ASP A 149 34.05 -11.58 8.60
C ASP A 149 34.51 -12.45 9.80
N THR A 150 33.59 -12.83 10.68
CA THR A 150 33.85 -13.72 11.80
C THR A 150 33.51 -15.16 11.42
N ILE A 151 34.39 -16.09 11.78
CA ILE A 151 34.17 -17.53 11.60
C ILE A 151 33.59 -18.09 12.91
N VAL A 152 32.45 -18.77 12.82
CA VAL A 152 31.79 -19.40 13.97
C VAL A 152 31.60 -20.89 13.71
N GLU A 153 31.75 -21.71 14.75
CA GLU A 153 31.56 -23.16 14.69
C GLU A 153 30.52 -23.62 15.72
N VAL A 154 29.62 -24.51 15.32
CA VAL A 154 28.62 -25.15 16.19
C VAL A 154 28.79 -26.65 16.11
N GLU A 155 28.73 -27.30 17.27
CA GLU A 155 28.79 -28.76 17.39
C GLU A 155 27.36 -29.35 17.48
N VAL A 156 27.08 -30.32 16.62
CA VAL A 156 25.80 -31.05 16.51
C VAL A 156 26.03 -32.48 16.98
N GLY A 157 25.40 -32.85 18.09
CA GLY A 157 25.42 -34.22 18.60
C GLY A 157 24.42 -35.12 17.88
N VAL A 158 24.86 -36.32 17.53
CA VAL A 158 24.05 -37.40 16.98
C VAL A 158 24.19 -38.60 17.90
N THR A 159 23.10 -39.01 18.54
CA THR A 159 23.07 -40.08 19.53
C THR A 159 22.30 -41.28 18.99
N ASN A 160 22.85 -42.48 19.16
CA ASN A 160 22.15 -43.73 18.82
C ASN A 160 21.51 -44.33 20.07
N THR A 161 20.18 -44.36 20.12
CA THR A 161 19.40 -44.96 21.20
C THR A 161 18.94 -46.39 20.88
N ASN A 162 19.35 -46.96 19.75
CA ASN A 162 19.04 -48.33 19.40
C ASN A 162 19.98 -49.33 20.08
N VAL A 163 19.54 -50.59 20.11
CA VAL A 163 20.36 -51.75 20.49
C VAL A 163 21.43 -52.11 19.45
N ASN A 164 21.27 -51.69 18.19
CA ASN A 164 22.21 -51.99 17.10
C ASN A 164 23.02 -50.74 16.72
N ALA A 165 24.26 -50.94 16.27
CA ALA A 165 25.10 -49.86 15.74
C ALA A 165 24.56 -49.33 14.40
N VAL A 166 24.69 -48.02 14.20
CA VAL A 166 24.27 -47.31 12.98
C VAL A 166 25.47 -46.55 12.42
N ALA A 167 25.68 -46.59 11.11
CA ALA A 167 26.78 -45.88 10.46
C ALA A 167 26.31 -44.53 9.89
N LEU A 168 26.99 -43.44 10.24
CA LEU A 168 26.84 -42.13 9.61
C LEU A 168 27.74 -42.08 8.36
N GLN A 169 27.14 -42.37 7.22
CA GLN A 169 27.88 -42.54 5.97
C GLN A 169 28.25 -41.20 5.31
N SER A 170 27.40 -40.18 5.48
CA SER A 170 27.63 -38.86 4.91
C SER A 170 27.01 -37.77 5.78
N CYS A 171 27.77 -36.70 5.97
CA CYS A 171 27.31 -35.45 6.57
C CYS A 171 27.72 -34.30 5.64
N ARG A 172 26.75 -33.54 5.14
CA ARG A 172 27.01 -32.41 4.25
C ARG A 172 25.98 -31.31 4.42
N ILE A 173 26.32 -30.12 3.96
CA ILE A 173 25.35 -29.06 3.74
C ILE A 173 24.76 -29.25 2.34
N GLY A 174 23.43 -29.34 2.27
CA GLY A 174 22.64 -29.57 1.08
C GLY A 174 22.32 -28.29 0.34
N GLY A 175 23.06 -28.03 -0.74
CA GLY A 175 22.71 -26.99 -1.70
C GLY A 175 23.05 -27.39 -3.14
N ARG A 176 22.76 -26.46 -4.05
CA ARG A 176 22.92 -26.64 -5.50
C ARG A 176 24.40 -26.81 -5.81
N GLU A 177 24.79 -27.82 -6.58
CA GLU A 177 26.16 -28.00 -7.11
C GLU A 177 26.71 -26.81 -7.95
N GLN A 178 25.97 -25.69 -8.04
CA GLN A 178 26.38 -24.44 -8.70
C GLN A 178 25.97 -23.15 -7.94
N SER A 179 25.54 -23.17 -6.66
CA SER A 179 25.18 -21.93 -5.94
C SER A 179 26.29 -21.39 -5.04
N GLU A 180 26.54 -20.07 -5.09
CA GLU A 180 27.48 -19.38 -4.18
C GLU A 180 27.15 -19.55 -2.69
N GLN A 181 25.93 -20.00 -2.35
CA GLN A 181 25.47 -20.20 -0.97
C GLN A 181 26.15 -21.36 -0.24
N ASP A 182 26.68 -22.35 -0.97
CA ASP A 182 27.34 -23.52 -0.38
C ASP A 182 28.77 -23.24 0.12
N ARG A 183 29.27 -22.01 -0.09
CA ARG A 183 30.55 -21.57 0.47
C ARG A 183 30.47 -21.10 1.91
N PHE A 184 29.28 -20.73 2.39
CA PHE A 184 29.15 -20.09 3.71
C PHE A 184 29.06 -21.09 4.86
N PHE A 185 28.47 -22.27 4.63
CA PHE A 185 28.35 -23.34 5.62
C PHE A 185 29.15 -24.57 5.20
N THR A 186 29.92 -25.15 6.11
CA THR A 186 30.62 -26.42 5.88
C THR A 186 30.39 -27.35 7.05
N ALA A 187 30.16 -28.64 6.80
CA ALA A 187 29.93 -29.65 7.84
C ALA A 187 31.02 -30.74 7.77
N ARG A 188 31.58 -31.12 8.92
CA ARG A 188 32.58 -32.20 9.05
C ARG A 188 32.33 -33.04 10.30
N LEU A 189 32.52 -34.35 10.20
CA LEU A 189 32.46 -35.26 11.34
C LEU A 189 33.74 -35.13 12.19
N LYS A 190 33.60 -35.12 13.52
CA LYS A 190 34.72 -35.12 14.46
C LYS A 190 35.18 -36.56 14.70
N GLY A 191 36.42 -36.87 14.30
CA GLY A 191 37.00 -38.22 14.36
C GLY A 191 36.88 -39.00 13.04
N ARG A 192 37.57 -40.15 12.93
CA ARG A 192 37.62 -40.98 11.70
C ARG A 192 36.53 -42.05 11.62
N SER A 193 36.04 -42.53 12.76
CA SER A 193 35.04 -43.60 12.80
C SER A 193 33.66 -43.09 12.42
N LYS A 194 33.04 -43.75 11.44
CA LYS A 194 31.69 -43.48 10.95
C LYS A 194 30.62 -44.24 11.74
N LEU A 195 31.02 -45.15 12.63
CA LEU A 195 30.12 -46.00 13.39
C LEU A 195 29.65 -45.32 14.68
N ILE A 196 28.34 -45.38 14.93
CA ILE A 196 27.69 -44.88 16.14
C ILE A 196 27.17 -46.10 16.92
N GLN A 197 27.92 -46.48 17.95
CA GLN A 197 27.58 -47.60 18.83
C GLN A 197 26.31 -47.29 19.66
N PRO A 198 25.58 -48.31 20.13
CA PRO A 198 24.46 -48.15 21.05
C PRO A 198 24.79 -47.26 22.25
N ASN A 199 23.91 -46.31 22.57
CA ASN A 199 24.04 -45.31 23.64
C ASN A 199 25.24 -44.36 23.54
N ASN A 200 26.00 -44.39 22.43
CA ASN A 200 27.07 -43.44 22.18
C ASN A 200 26.60 -42.29 21.29
N SER A 201 27.32 -41.16 21.38
CA SER A 201 27.09 -39.99 20.55
C SER A 201 28.31 -39.66 19.70
N ARG A 202 28.07 -39.11 18.52
CA ARG A 202 29.09 -38.52 17.65
C ARG A 202 28.81 -37.05 17.45
N THR A 203 29.86 -36.27 17.20
CA THR A 203 29.76 -34.83 17.04
C THR A 203 30.09 -34.43 15.61
N ILE A 204 29.21 -33.65 15.01
CA ILE A 204 29.41 -33.01 13.72
C ILE A 204 29.71 -31.54 13.97
N ARG A 205 30.79 -31.03 13.39
CA ARG A 205 31.14 -29.62 13.46
C ARG A 205 30.67 -28.91 12.20
N ILE A 206 29.86 -27.87 12.38
CA ILE A 206 29.41 -27.01 11.30
C ILE A 206 30.09 -25.65 11.46
N ARG A 207 30.73 -25.18 10.40
CA ARG A 207 31.41 -23.89 10.34
C ARG A 207 30.64 -22.93 9.44
N PHE A 208 30.45 -21.70 9.90
CA PHE A 208 29.83 -20.61 9.15
C PHE A 208 30.79 -19.42 9.04
N ALA A 209 30.87 -18.79 7.86
CA ALA A 209 31.55 -17.52 7.66
C ALA A 209 30.92 -16.74 6.50
N ALA A 210 30.59 -15.46 6.70
CA ALA A 210 30.08 -14.57 5.66
C ALA A 210 30.38 -13.11 5.99
N SER A 211 30.43 -12.26 4.95
CA SER A 211 30.77 -10.84 5.06
C SER A 211 29.58 -9.90 4.90
N ASP A 212 28.60 -10.28 4.08
CA ASP A 212 27.43 -9.43 3.80
C ASP A 212 26.37 -9.56 4.91
N VAL A 213 25.77 -8.44 5.30
CA VAL A 213 24.69 -8.39 6.30
C VAL A 213 23.43 -9.08 5.77
N GLY A 214 22.81 -9.90 6.62
CA GLY A 214 21.56 -10.58 6.31
C GLY A 214 21.52 -12.00 6.85
N ARG A 215 20.41 -12.68 6.58
CA ARG A 215 20.14 -14.05 7.01
C ARG A 215 20.53 -15.04 5.93
N TYR A 216 21.25 -16.06 6.35
CA TYR A 216 21.69 -17.18 5.55
C TYR A 216 21.00 -18.43 6.07
N GLU A 217 20.38 -19.20 5.17
CA GLU A 217 19.71 -20.45 5.49
C GLU A 217 20.20 -21.54 4.53
N ASN A 218 20.39 -22.74 5.06
CA ASN A 218 20.76 -23.93 4.30
C ASN A 218 20.24 -25.20 5.05
N THR A 219 20.40 -26.39 4.47
CA THR A 219 19.93 -27.66 5.07
C THR A 219 21.11 -28.58 5.33
N LEU A 220 21.30 -29.03 6.56
CA LEU A 220 22.21 -30.14 6.88
C LEU A 220 21.55 -31.47 6.49
N GLU A 221 22.25 -32.28 5.73
CA GLU A 221 21.82 -33.60 5.27
C GLU A 221 22.69 -34.70 5.91
N LEU A 222 22.06 -35.59 6.68
CA LEU A 222 22.71 -36.69 7.39
C LEU A 222 22.18 -38.03 6.90
N ILE A 223 23.03 -38.80 6.23
CA ILE A 223 22.67 -40.12 5.67
C ILE A 223 23.20 -41.20 6.62
N PHE A 224 22.28 -42.02 7.10
CA PHE A 224 22.53 -43.14 8.00
C PHE A 224 22.27 -44.47 7.32
N VAL A 225 23.02 -45.50 7.73
CA VAL A 225 22.79 -46.89 7.36
C VAL A 225 22.68 -47.71 8.64
N ALA A 226 21.50 -48.27 8.90
CA ALA A 226 21.31 -49.29 9.91
C ALA A 226 21.95 -50.60 9.41
N LEU A 227 22.65 -51.32 10.29
CA LEU A 227 23.32 -52.57 9.90
C LEU A 227 22.36 -53.78 9.96
N ILE A 228 21.34 -53.74 10.83
CA ILE A 228 20.41 -54.86 11.06
C ILE A 228 19.00 -54.33 11.40
N PRO A 229 17.99 -54.52 10.52
CA PRO A 229 18.13 -54.88 9.10
C PRO A 229 18.88 -53.78 8.32
N ARG A 230 19.56 -54.15 7.22
CA ARG A 230 20.32 -53.19 6.39
C ARG A 230 19.34 -52.25 5.69
N ASP A 231 19.24 -51.04 6.20
CA ASP A 231 18.33 -50.01 5.70
C ASP A 231 18.99 -48.63 5.79
N ALA A 232 18.76 -47.79 4.79
CA ALA A 232 19.37 -46.47 4.69
C ALA A 232 18.31 -45.39 4.83
N PHE A 233 18.55 -44.42 5.72
CA PHE A 233 17.60 -43.35 5.99
C PHE A 233 18.30 -42.00 6.14
N LEU A 234 17.52 -40.93 5.96
CA LEU A 234 17.99 -39.55 5.95
C LEU A 234 17.35 -38.78 7.10
N ILE A 235 18.15 -37.98 7.79
CA ILE A 235 17.69 -36.93 8.69
C ILE A 235 18.22 -35.59 8.18
N THR A 236 17.34 -34.60 8.06
CA THR A 236 17.69 -33.24 7.66
C THR A 236 17.50 -32.26 8.81
N ARG A 237 18.35 -31.24 8.91
CA ARG A 237 18.21 -30.14 9.88
C ARG A 237 18.42 -28.81 9.18
N LYS A 238 17.52 -27.85 9.37
CA LYS A 238 17.75 -26.48 8.88
C LYS A 238 18.90 -25.85 9.64
N VAL A 239 19.80 -25.19 8.93
CA VAL A 239 20.91 -24.42 9.49
C VAL A 239 20.71 -22.97 9.08
N PHE A 240 20.81 -22.05 10.04
CA PHE A 240 20.68 -20.64 9.75
C PHE A 240 21.61 -19.79 10.62
N ALA A 241 22.02 -18.66 10.05
CA ALA A 241 22.88 -17.68 10.67
C ALA A 241 22.50 -16.27 10.19
N THR A 242 22.61 -15.27 11.05
CA THR A 242 22.40 -13.87 10.67
C THR A 242 23.70 -13.11 10.82
N ILE A 243 24.21 -12.51 9.74
CA ILE A 243 25.35 -11.58 9.84
C ILE A 243 24.82 -10.20 10.25
N GLY A 244 25.28 -9.70 11.38
CA GLY A 244 24.85 -8.42 11.93
C GLY A 244 25.56 -8.06 13.24
N ASP A 245 25.16 -6.94 13.83
CA ASP A 245 25.64 -6.51 15.15
C ASP A 245 24.75 -7.13 16.25
N PRO A 246 25.27 -8.03 17.10
CA PRO A 246 24.47 -8.71 18.13
C PRO A 246 23.78 -7.74 19.09
N GLU A 247 24.45 -6.66 19.51
CA GLU A 247 23.87 -5.69 20.45
C GLU A 247 22.70 -4.91 19.82
N LEU A 248 22.83 -4.55 18.54
CA LEU A 248 21.76 -3.85 17.83
C LEU A 248 20.59 -4.78 17.55
N HIS A 249 20.85 -6.04 17.18
CA HIS A 249 19.79 -7.02 16.96
C HIS A 249 19.02 -7.31 18.25
N ASP A 250 19.69 -7.50 19.38
CA ASP A 250 19.04 -7.75 20.67
C ASP A 250 18.12 -6.60 21.08
N ARG A 251 18.50 -5.36 20.79
CA ARG A 251 17.67 -4.17 21.02
C ARG A 251 16.48 -4.05 20.08
N LEU A 252 16.58 -4.61 18.87
CA LEU A 252 15.54 -4.55 17.85
C LEU A 252 14.55 -5.72 17.94
N ARG A 253 14.84 -6.74 18.77
CA ARG A 253 13.94 -7.88 18.99
C ARG A 253 12.51 -7.42 19.31
N PRO A 254 11.49 -8.21 18.96
CA PRO A 254 10.11 -7.92 19.32
C PRO A 254 10.00 -7.85 20.84
N GLU A 255 9.42 -6.76 21.36
CA GLU A 255 9.20 -6.64 22.81
C GLU A 255 8.24 -7.74 23.33
N GLU A 256 7.23 -8.09 22.52
CA GLU A 256 6.25 -9.15 22.80
C GLU A 256 5.78 -9.82 21.50
N PRO A 257 5.41 -11.13 21.51
CA PRO A 257 4.88 -11.82 20.33
C PRO A 257 3.59 -11.19 19.78
N TYR A 258 3.42 -11.22 18.45
CA TYR A 258 2.24 -10.66 17.80
C TYR A 258 0.95 -11.42 18.13
N THR A 259 -0.07 -10.69 18.58
CA THR A 259 -1.45 -11.20 18.74
C THR A 259 -2.43 -10.37 17.90
N ARG A 260 -3.32 -11.04 17.15
CA ARG A 260 -4.29 -10.36 16.28
C ARG A 260 -5.34 -9.63 17.13
N ARG A 261 -5.40 -8.30 17.03
CA ARG A 261 -6.42 -7.48 17.71
C ARG A 261 -7.81 -7.74 17.11
N ARG A 262 -8.75 -8.19 17.94
CA ARG A 262 -10.19 -8.00 17.74
C ARG A 262 -10.61 -6.96 18.79
N GLY A 263 -10.98 -5.76 18.36
CA GLY A 263 -11.50 -4.75 19.29
C GLY A 263 -12.78 -5.26 19.96
N PRO A 264 -13.07 -4.85 21.20
CA PRO A 264 -14.34 -5.15 21.84
C PRO A 264 -15.48 -4.50 21.05
N THR A 265 -16.59 -5.22 20.86
CA THR A 265 -17.81 -4.65 20.30
C THR A 265 -18.54 -3.93 21.42
N ILE A 266 -18.39 -2.60 21.49
CA ILE A 266 -19.09 -1.76 22.46
C ILE A 266 -20.42 -1.28 21.85
N ASN A 267 -21.54 -1.59 22.50
CA ASN A 267 -22.83 -1.04 22.10
C ASN A 267 -22.96 0.40 22.61
N LEU A 268 -23.16 1.34 21.68
CA LEU A 268 -23.26 2.78 21.97
C LEU A 268 -24.67 3.22 22.41
N THR A 269 -25.53 2.29 22.84
CA THR A 269 -26.84 2.62 23.39
C THR A 269 -26.72 3.39 24.71
N GLY A 270 -27.58 4.38 24.90
CA GLY A 270 -27.70 5.16 26.14
C GLY A 270 -27.52 6.67 25.96
N LYS A 271 -27.48 7.39 27.08
CA LYS A 271 -27.47 8.86 27.10
C LYS A 271 -26.06 9.41 26.92
N ILE A 272 -25.83 10.17 25.85
CA ILE A 272 -24.58 10.90 25.64
C ILE A 272 -24.66 12.27 26.30
N LEU A 273 -23.79 12.51 27.27
CA LEU A 273 -23.58 13.81 27.90
C LEU A 273 -22.46 14.56 27.14
N PRO A 274 -22.80 15.65 26.42
CA PRO A 274 -21.84 16.35 25.58
C PRO A 274 -20.75 17.05 26.40
N SER A 275 -19.59 17.24 25.78
CA SER A 275 -18.48 18.00 26.35
C SER A 275 -18.85 19.49 26.43
N THR A 276 -18.28 20.22 27.39
CA THR A 276 -18.31 21.69 27.31
C THR A 276 -17.37 22.11 26.18
N ARG A 277 -17.88 22.94 25.26
CA ARG A 277 -17.01 23.56 24.25
C ARG A 277 -15.98 24.41 25.00
N PRO A 278 -14.68 24.35 24.64
CA PRO A 278 -13.71 25.27 25.21
C PRO A 278 -14.26 26.70 25.04
N PRO A 279 -14.35 27.54 26.10
CA PRO A 279 -14.95 28.88 26.05
C PRO A 279 -14.22 29.88 25.13
N GLN A 280 -13.22 29.38 24.42
CA GLN A 280 -12.03 30.05 23.91
C GLN A 280 -11.88 29.91 22.38
N TRP A 281 -12.75 29.13 21.73
CA TRP A 281 -12.83 29.05 20.28
C TRP A 281 -13.80 30.12 19.79
N THR A 282 -13.29 31.14 19.10
CA THR A 282 -14.11 32.13 18.39
C THR A 282 -15.10 31.36 17.52
N LYS A 283 -16.40 31.52 17.78
CA LYS A 283 -17.45 30.87 16.99
C LYS A 283 -17.53 31.63 15.66
N PRO A 284 -17.08 31.08 14.52
CA PRO A 284 -17.33 31.74 13.25
C PRO A 284 -18.84 31.78 13.08
N TYR A 285 -19.40 32.95 12.75
CA TYR A 285 -20.79 33.04 12.37
C TYR A 285 -20.93 32.44 10.97
N TYR A 286 -21.40 31.20 10.92
CA TYR A 286 -21.73 30.54 9.66
C TYR A 286 -23.18 30.89 9.29
N VAL A 287 -23.38 31.37 8.07
CA VAL A 287 -24.71 31.76 7.56
C VAL A 287 -25.64 30.55 7.47
N GLU A 288 -25.09 29.39 7.09
CA GLU A 288 -25.82 28.13 7.02
C GLU A 288 -25.27 27.11 8.01
N LYS A 289 -26.17 26.44 8.73
CA LYS A 289 -25.81 25.31 9.60
C LYS A 289 -25.67 24.05 8.75
N LEU A 290 -24.50 23.43 8.80
CA LEU A 290 -24.25 22.13 8.17
C LEU A 290 -25.28 21.08 8.63
N PRO A 291 -26.03 20.42 7.72
CA PRO A 291 -26.94 19.31 8.06
C PRO A 291 -26.20 18.05 8.53
N GLY A 292 -26.93 17.06 9.05
CA GLY A 292 -26.37 15.80 9.57
C GLY A 292 -25.86 14.83 8.49
N TYR A 293 -26.63 14.68 7.40
CA TYR A 293 -26.35 13.76 6.28
C TYR A 293 -26.06 12.33 6.75
N ASP A 294 -27.02 11.72 7.45
CA ASP A 294 -26.85 10.35 7.95
C ASP A 294 -26.81 9.33 6.82
N VAL A 295 -25.97 8.30 7.00
CA VAL A 295 -25.80 7.22 6.03
C VAL A 295 -27.06 6.36 6.04
N PRO A 296 -27.71 6.13 4.88
CA PRO A 296 -28.92 5.32 4.85
C PRO A 296 -28.63 3.84 5.21
N PRO A 297 -29.45 3.20 6.06
CA PRO A 297 -29.20 1.83 6.53
C PRO A 297 -29.08 0.79 5.40
N TYR A 298 -29.84 0.96 4.32
CA TYR A 298 -29.78 0.04 3.17
C TYR A 298 -28.44 0.09 2.42
N VAL A 299 -27.71 1.22 2.47
CA VAL A 299 -26.36 1.33 1.90
C VAL A 299 -25.35 0.58 2.76
N ILE A 300 -25.49 0.69 4.08
CA ILE A 300 -24.67 -0.04 5.05
C ILE A 300 -24.88 -1.54 4.85
N GLU A 301 -26.13 -2.01 4.77
CA GLU A 301 -26.44 -3.43 4.55
C GLU A 301 -25.89 -3.93 3.20
N ALA A 302 -25.98 -3.13 2.14
CA ALA A 302 -25.45 -3.49 0.82
C ALA A 302 -23.91 -3.66 0.83
N ALA A 303 -23.20 -2.81 1.58
CA ALA A 303 -21.73 -2.79 1.62
C ALA A 303 -21.12 -3.70 2.70
N PHE A 304 -21.76 -3.82 3.86
CA PHE A 304 -21.21 -4.44 5.07
C PHE A 304 -22.12 -5.52 5.70
N GLY A 305 -23.28 -5.80 5.09
CA GLY A 305 -24.22 -6.82 5.57
C GLY A 305 -23.73 -8.25 5.37
N LYS A 306 -24.61 -9.24 5.63
CA LYS A 306 -24.25 -10.68 5.60
C LYS A 306 -23.71 -11.17 4.25
N ASN A 307 -24.08 -10.49 3.16
CA ASN A 307 -23.63 -10.78 1.79
C ASN A 307 -22.45 -9.89 1.32
N ALA A 308 -21.61 -9.42 2.24
CA ALA A 308 -20.48 -8.53 1.95
C ALA A 308 -19.48 -9.06 0.91
N GLY A 309 -19.45 -10.37 0.64
CA GLY A 309 -18.64 -10.96 -0.44
C GLY A 309 -18.89 -10.34 -1.82
N ASN A 310 -20.10 -9.79 -2.06
CA ASN A 310 -20.49 -9.11 -3.30
C ASN A 310 -20.77 -7.60 -3.11
N ALA A 311 -20.16 -6.97 -2.11
CA ALA A 311 -20.42 -5.57 -1.72
C ALA A 311 -20.36 -4.57 -2.90
N VAL A 312 -19.39 -4.72 -3.80
CA VAL A 312 -19.23 -3.86 -4.99
C VAL A 312 -20.47 -3.87 -5.86
N GLN A 313 -20.99 -5.07 -6.17
CA GLN A 313 -22.14 -5.21 -7.05
C GLN A 313 -23.42 -4.73 -6.36
N ASN A 314 -23.56 -4.99 -5.06
CA ASN A 314 -24.71 -4.54 -4.27
C ASN A 314 -24.80 -3.01 -4.23
N VAL A 315 -23.68 -2.33 -3.91
CA VAL A 315 -23.63 -0.87 -3.89
C VAL A 315 -23.81 -0.29 -5.29
N ARG A 316 -23.21 -0.89 -6.33
CA ARG A 316 -23.37 -0.43 -7.72
C ARG A 316 -24.83 -0.42 -8.17
N ARG A 317 -25.65 -1.37 -7.72
CA ARG A 317 -27.11 -1.43 -8.02
C ARG A 317 -27.90 -0.27 -7.41
N LEU A 318 -27.42 0.32 -6.31
CA LEU A 318 -28.03 1.48 -5.67
C LEU A 318 -27.59 2.81 -6.30
N MET A 319 -26.43 2.82 -6.96
CA MET A 319 -25.88 4.00 -7.61
C MET A 319 -26.64 4.34 -8.90
N PRO A 320 -26.62 5.62 -9.34
CA PRO A 320 -27.18 6.00 -10.64
C PRO A 320 -26.59 5.17 -11.79
N GLN A 321 -27.38 4.91 -12.83
CA GLN A 321 -26.93 4.11 -13.99
C GLN A 321 -25.85 4.84 -14.79
N ALA A 322 -26.10 6.11 -15.10
CA ALA A 322 -25.17 6.99 -15.81
C ALA A 322 -24.48 7.96 -14.85
N PHE A 323 -23.25 8.34 -15.18
CA PHE A 323 -22.49 9.37 -14.49
C PHE A 323 -22.41 10.63 -15.36
N ASN A 324 -23.20 11.65 -15.02
CA ASN A 324 -23.35 12.91 -15.76
C ASN A 324 -23.63 14.08 -14.80
N VAL A 325 -23.90 15.28 -15.33
CA VAL A 325 -24.13 16.50 -14.54
C VAL A 325 -25.26 16.30 -13.50
N GLN A 326 -26.37 15.68 -13.90
CA GLN A 326 -27.55 15.49 -13.05
C GLN A 326 -27.31 14.45 -11.95
N THR A 327 -26.54 13.41 -12.25
CA THR A 327 -26.27 12.31 -11.30
C THR A 327 -24.99 12.49 -10.50
N TYR A 328 -24.19 13.53 -10.80
CA TYR A 328 -22.90 13.80 -10.19
C TYR A 328 -22.92 13.78 -8.65
N GLY A 329 -23.82 14.55 -8.05
CA GLY A 329 -23.94 14.67 -6.59
C GLY A 329 -24.31 13.34 -5.94
N ALA A 330 -25.31 12.65 -6.50
CA ALA A 330 -25.77 11.35 -6.01
C ALA A 330 -24.70 10.26 -6.16
N TRP A 331 -23.97 10.25 -7.27
CA TRP A 331 -22.91 9.28 -7.56
C TRP A 331 -21.84 9.28 -6.46
N PHE A 332 -21.26 10.45 -6.18
CA PHE A 332 -20.25 10.57 -5.14
C PHE A 332 -20.82 10.44 -3.72
N GLN A 333 -22.09 10.80 -3.51
CA GLN A 333 -22.73 10.61 -2.21
C GLN A 333 -22.75 9.14 -1.78
N TYR A 334 -23.09 8.20 -2.66
CA TYR A 334 -23.05 6.77 -2.35
C TYR A 334 -21.63 6.26 -2.04
N LEU A 335 -20.64 6.72 -2.80
CA LEU A 335 -19.24 6.35 -2.57
C LEU A 335 -18.72 6.87 -1.22
N LEU A 336 -19.10 8.10 -0.85
CA LEU A 336 -18.76 8.70 0.42
C LEU A 336 -19.46 8.02 1.60
N TYR A 337 -20.71 7.58 1.45
CA TYR A 337 -21.41 6.82 2.49
C TYR A 337 -20.67 5.55 2.88
N VAL A 338 -20.22 4.78 1.88
CA VAL A 338 -19.49 3.52 2.11
C VAL A 338 -18.08 3.80 2.67
N GLU A 339 -17.43 4.85 2.21
CA GLU A 339 -16.11 5.27 2.72
C GLU A 339 -16.17 5.77 4.16
N GLU A 340 -17.17 6.60 4.50
CA GLU A 340 -17.42 7.11 5.84
C GLU A 340 -17.70 5.96 6.82
N GLU A 341 -18.54 5.02 6.41
CA GLU A 341 -18.91 3.87 7.21
C GLU A 341 -17.72 2.94 7.46
N GLN A 342 -16.90 2.67 6.44
CA GLN A 342 -15.63 1.95 6.63
C GLN A 342 -14.74 2.67 7.65
N THR A 343 -14.58 3.99 7.52
CA THR A 343 -13.74 4.79 8.42
C THR A 343 -14.25 4.72 9.85
N ARG A 344 -15.57 4.74 10.03
CA ARG A 344 -16.21 4.60 11.34
C ARG A 344 -15.94 3.23 11.94
N GLN A 345 -16.11 2.14 11.19
CA GLN A 345 -15.85 0.77 11.67
C GLN A 345 -14.36 0.54 11.99
N ASP A 346 -13.46 1.05 11.15
CA ASP A 346 -12.01 0.98 11.36
C ASP A 346 -11.59 1.68 12.65
N LEU A 347 -12.18 2.86 12.93
CA LEU A 347 -11.94 3.59 14.17
C LEU A 347 -12.55 2.86 15.39
N GLN A 348 -13.72 2.22 15.21
CA GLN A 348 -14.36 1.44 16.26
C GLN A 348 -13.54 0.22 16.71
N ALA A 349 -12.74 -0.37 15.81
CA ALA A 349 -11.85 -1.48 16.14
C ALA A 349 -10.78 -1.13 17.21
N TYR A 350 -10.55 0.17 17.45
CA TYR A 350 -9.62 0.66 18.49
C TYR A 350 -10.26 0.87 19.85
N ALA A 351 -11.56 0.58 20.01
CA ALA A 351 -12.25 0.62 21.28
C ALA A 351 -11.47 -0.08 22.41
N MET A 352 -11.62 0.44 23.62
CA MET A 352 -10.94 -0.08 24.80
C MET A 352 -11.97 -0.31 25.90
N THR A 353 -11.78 -1.35 26.69
CA THR A 353 -12.62 -1.68 27.84
C THR A 353 -11.74 -1.80 29.06
N ASP A 354 -12.30 -1.55 30.24
CA ASP A 354 -11.61 -1.77 31.51
C ASP A 354 -10.33 -0.91 31.69
N VAL A 355 -10.32 0.32 31.16
CA VAL A 355 -9.15 1.22 31.21
C VAL A 355 -9.28 2.30 32.28
N GLU A 356 -8.15 2.70 32.88
CA GLU A 356 -8.09 3.81 33.82
C GLU A 356 -7.90 5.14 33.10
N ILE A 357 -8.47 6.20 33.68
CA ILE A 357 -8.26 7.59 33.25
C ILE A 357 -7.64 8.33 34.44
N HIS A 358 -6.58 9.08 34.20
CA HIS A 358 -5.89 9.81 35.27
C HIS A 358 -6.34 11.27 35.29
N ALA A 359 -6.73 11.78 36.45
CA ALA A 359 -7.10 13.19 36.61
C ALA A 359 -5.85 14.10 36.55
N ASP A 360 -5.96 15.20 35.80
CA ASP A 360 -4.95 16.24 35.61
C ASP A 360 -5.67 17.59 35.53
N TYR A 361 -6.39 17.93 36.61
CA TYR A 361 -7.43 18.95 36.61
C TYR A 361 -6.95 20.30 36.02
N PRO A 362 -7.75 20.93 35.13
CA PRO A 362 -9.13 20.60 34.75
C PRO A 362 -9.25 19.57 33.59
N ARG A 363 -8.18 18.84 33.27
CA ARG A 363 -8.11 17.85 32.20
C ARG A 363 -7.99 16.43 32.75
N TYR A 364 -8.04 15.45 31.85
CA TYR A 364 -7.97 14.04 32.14
C TYR A 364 -7.08 13.36 31.10
N ASN A 365 -6.18 12.49 31.52
CA ASN A 365 -5.23 11.82 30.66
C ASN A 365 -5.66 10.35 30.46
N LEU A 366 -5.86 9.97 29.20
CA LEU A 366 -6.18 8.61 28.78
C LEU A 366 -4.97 8.03 28.03
N GLU A 367 -4.45 6.89 28.47
CA GLU A 367 -3.43 6.15 27.73
C GLU A 367 -4.07 5.37 26.58
N VAL A 368 -3.54 5.55 25.37
CA VAL A 368 -4.04 4.92 24.14
C VAL A 368 -2.90 4.20 23.46
N LYS A 369 -2.87 2.87 23.60
CA LYS A 369 -1.87 2.04 22.91
C LYS A 369 -2.03 2.15 21.39
N GLY A 370 -0.94 2.51 20.71
CA GLY A 370 -0.91 2.70 19.26
C GLY A 370 -1.15 4.15 18.79
N LEU A 371 -1.37 5.10 19.71
CA LEU A 371 -1.61 6.50 19.40
C LEU A 371 -0.44 7.16 18.64
N ALA A 372 0.79 6.88 19.06
CA ALA A 372 2.00 7.31 18.33
C ALA A 372 1.98 6.84 16.87
N GLU A 373 1.41 5.65 16.61
CA GLU A 373 1.27 5.06 15.28
C GLU A 373 0.16 5.71 14.42
N GLY A 374 -0.57 6.69 14.97
CA GLY A 374 -1.78 7.24 14.37
C GLY A 374 -2.91 6.22 14.31
N ARG A 375 -2.92 5.23 15.21
CA ARG A 375 -3.84 4.08 15.22
C ARG A 375 -4.32 3.78 16.65
N PRO A 376 -5.42 4.42 17.12
CA PRO A 376 -6.38 5.21 16.33
C PRO A 376 -5.85 6.59 15.93
N SER A 377 -6.30 7.09 14.79
CA SER A 377 -6.01 8.46 14.36
C SER A 377 -6.91 9.41 15.14
N VAL A 378 -6.32 10.09 16.12
CA VAL A 378 -7.00 11.05 16.98
C VAL A 378 -6.37 12.42 16.78
N LEU A 379 -7.19 13.43 16.49
CA LEU A 379 -6.76 14.82 16.33
C LEU A 379 -7.24 15.68 17.50
N VAL A 380 -6.56 16.81 17.71
CA VAL A 380 -7.05 17.84 18.63
C VAL A 380 -8.42 18.32 18.18
N GLY A 381 -9.37 18.30 19.11
CA GLY A 381 -10.76 18.66 18.89
C GLY A 381 -11.71 17.50 18.60
N ASP A 382 -11.20 16.27 18.41
CA ASP A 382 -12.02 15.07 18.27
C ASP A 382 -12.73 14.69 19.59
N TYR A 383 -13.74 13.83 19.48
CA TYR A 383 -14.55 13.37 20.59
C TYR A 383 -14.22 11.90 20.91
N ILE A 384 -14.05 11.63 22.19
CA ILE A 384 -13.88 10.28 22.73
C ILE A 384 -14.99 10.08 23.75
N LEU A 385 -15.82 9.05 23.54
CA LEU A 385 -16.89 8.69 24.46
C LEU A 385 -16.34 7.76 25.52
N VAL A 386 -16.66 8.07 26.78
CA VAL A 386 -16.20 7.33 27.95
C VAL A 386 -17.41 6.97 28.80
N SER A 387 -17.55 5.72 29.20
CA SER A 387 -18.60 5.26 30.11
C SER A 387 -17.96 4.41 31.21
N ARG A 388 -18.53 4.37 32.43
CA ARG A 388 -17.97 3.51 33.47
C ARG A 388 -18.15 2.05 33.06
N THR A 389 -17.14 1.22 33.28
CA THR A 389 -17.22 -0.21 32.97
C THR A 389 -18.30 -0.85 33.84
N GLY A 390 -19.19 -1.65 33.23
CA GLY A 390 -20.35 -2.26 33.89
C GLY A 390 -21.59 -1.34 34.03
N GLU A 391 -21.52 -0.09 33.58
CA GLU A 391 -22.65 0.84 33.62
C GLU A 391 -23.74 0.44 32.61
N GLY A 392 -24.93 0.15 33.11
CA GLY A 392 -26.08 -0.31 32.33
C GLY A 392 -26.26 -1.83 32.26
N ASP A 393 -25.34 -2.60 32.87
CA ASP A 393 -25.49 -4.06 33.01
C ASP A 393 -26.60 -4.43 34.02
N ASP A 394 -26.98 -3.49 34.89
CA ASP A 394 -28.07 -3.58 35.87
C ASP A 394 -29.45 -3.21 35.29
N GLY A 395 -29.55 -3.03 33.98
CA GLY A 395 -30.77 -2.62 33.27
C GLY A 395 -31.04 -1.11 33.29
N ARG A 396 -30.17 -0.29 33.90
CA ARG A 396 -30.24 1.17 33.80
C ARG A 396 -29.69 1.65 32.46
N GLU A 397 -30.12 2.85 32.03
CA GLU A 397 -29.59 3.44 30.81
C GLU A 397 -28.11 3.80 30.99
N ARG A 398 -27.25 3.26 30.14
CA ARG A 398 -25.82 3.55 30.13
C ARG A 398 -25.54 5.02 29.86
N THR A 399 -24.68 5.65 30.66
CA THR A 399 -24.27 7.05 30.44
C THR A 399 -22.91 7.11 29.74
N TRP A 400 -22.85 7.87 28.65
CA TRP A 400 -21.63 8.17 27.90
C TRP A 400 -21.23 9.61 28.12
N TYR A 401 -20.02 9.84 28.62
CA TYR A 401 -19.42 11.17 28.75
C TYR A 401 -18.59 11.46 27.52
N GLU A 402 -18.90 12.56 26.83
CA GLU A 402 -18.10 13.04 25.72
C GLU A 402 -16.89 13.80 26.25
N GLY A 403 -15.70 13.25 26.01
CA GLY A 403 -14.41 13.85 26.28
C GLY A 403 -13.84 14.48 25.02
N ARG A 404 -13.51 15.76 25.08
CA ARG A 404 -12.91 16.48 23.96
C ARG A 404 -11.39 16.49 24.05
N VAL A 405 -10.74 16.07 22.97
CA VAL A 405 -9.29 16.05 22.86
C VAL A 405 -8.73 17.47 22.82
N HIS A 406 -7.92 17.83 23.80
CA HIS A 406 -7.21 19.11 23.90
C HIS A 406 -5.75 19.00 23.47
N ARG A 407 -5.11 17.87 23.78
CA ARG A 407 -3.72 17.61 23.40
C ARG A 407 -3.55 16.14 23.08
N VAL A 408 -2.80 15.84 22.03
CA VAL A 408 -2.34 14.49 21.70
C VAL A 408 -0.87 14.43 22.06
N LEU A 409 -0.52 13.54 22.99
CA LEU A 409 0.86 13.23 23.38
C LEU A 409 1.28 11.91 22.69
N LEU A 410 2.50 11.43 22.96
CA LEU A 410 3.04 10.21 22.32
C LEU A 410 2.11 9.00 22.48
N ASP A 411 1.77 8.65 23.72
CA ASP A 411 0.96 7.48 24.11
C ASP A 411 -0.34 7.86 24.83
N ARG A 412 -0.57 9.17 25.05
CA ARG A 412 -1.67 9.68 25.87
C ARG A 412 -2.47 10.76 25.17
N VAL A 413 -3.75 10.82 25.48
CA VAL A 413 -4.66 11.87 25.03
C VAL A 413 -5.14 12.67 26.23
N SER A 414 -4.97 13.99 26.17
CA SER A 414 -5.50 14.91 27.18
C SER A 414 -6.92 15.32 26.78
N LEU A 415 -7.88 14.94 27.61
CA LEU A 415 -9.31 15.11 27.45
C LEU A 415 -9.86 16.16 28.40
N ARG A 416 -10.93 16.82 27.99
CA ARG A 416 -11.77 17.64 28.86
C ARG A 416 -13.21 17.21 28.72
N PHE A 417 -13.86 17.00 29.86
CA PHE A 417 -15.27 16.67 29.96
C PHE A 417 -16.05 17.88 30.46
N ARG A 418 -17.38 17.78 30.42
CA ARG A 418 -18.28 18.71 31.12
C ARG A 418 -18.06 18.67 32.64
N ASP A 419 -18.54 19.71 33.31
CA ASP A 419 -18.60 19.75 34.77
C ASP A 419 -19.46 18.57 35.29
N GLY A 420 -18.95 17.90 36.34
CA GLY A 420 -19.56 16.72 36.95
C GLY A 420 -18.99 15.37 36.52
N PHE A 421 -18.09 15.31 35.54
CA PHE A 421 -17.28 14.10 35.32
C PHE A 421 -16.19 14.02 36.39
N ASN A 422 -16.14 12.90 37.13
CA ASN A 422 -15.19 12.66 38.20
C ASN A 422 -14.58 11.27 38.06
N VAL A 423 -13.27 11.17 38.29
CA VAL A 423 -12.55 9.90 38.34
C VAL A 423 -12.07 9.62 39.76
N TYR A 424 -12.42 8.45 40.29
CA TYR A 424 -11.90 7.97 41.58
C TYR A 424 -10.85 6.89 41.32
N ARG A 425 -9.86 6.75 42.21
CA ARG A 425 -8.77 5.77 42.07
C ARG A 425 -9.34 4.35 41.93
N GLY A 426 -8.92 3.62 40.90
CA GLY A 426 -9.42 2.28 40.57
C GLY A 426 -10.74 2.24 39.79
N THR A 427 -11.33 3.40 39.44
CA THR A 427 -12.48 3.43 38.53
C THR A 427 -12.03 3.09 37.12
N LYS A 428 -12.70 2.11 36.51
CA LYS A 428 -12.43 1.67 35.15
C LYS A 428 -13.52 2.12 34.19
N PHE A 429 -13.10 2.36 32.96
CA PHE A 429 -13.93 2.93 31.92
C PHE A 429 -13.82 2.15 30.62
N ASP A 430 -14.91 2.17 29.88
CA ASP A 430 -14.95 1.77 28.49
C ASP A 430 -14.87 3.01 27.60
N VAL A 431 -14.04 2.93 26.57
CA VAL A 431 -13.66 4.05 25.71
C VAL A 431 -14.00 3.71 24.28
N GLN A 432 -14.76 4.60 23.65
CA GLN A 432 -15.14 4.53 22.25
C GLN A 432 -14.69 5.79 21.51
N PHE A 433 -13.85 5.61 20.50
CA PHE A 433 -13.43 6.70 19.61
C PHE A 433 -14.56 7.05 18.65
N VAL A 434 -14.85 8.35 18.49
CA VAL A 434 -15.90 8.86 17.59
C VAL A 434 -15.28 9.48 16.35
N PHE A 435 -15.77 9.06 15.19
CA PHE A 435 -15.32 9.58 13.92
C PHE A 435 -15.81 11.02 13.71
N ASN A 436 -14.89 11.95 13.42
CA ASN A 436 -15.22 13.34 13.15
C ASN A 436 -15.79 13.53 11.73
N ARG A 437 -17.12 13.61 11.66
CA ARG A 437 -17.88 13.69 10.41
C ARG A 437 -17.85 15.07 9.74
N ILE A 438 -17.24 16.10 10.32
CA ILE A 438 -17.28 17.47 9.77
C ILE A 438 -16.80 17.48 8.32
N SER A 439 -15.76 16.69 8.02
CA SER A 439 -15.22 16.68 6.67
C SER A 439 -16.15 16.03 5.64
N TYR A 440 -16.73 14.90 5.99
CA TYR A 440 -17.71 14.23 5.13
C TYR A 440 -18.98 15.07 4.96
N ARG A 441 -19.44 15.72 6.05
CA ARG A 441 -20.61 16.61 6.01
C ARG A 441 -20.43 17.81 5.08
N ARG A 442 -19.24 18.41 5.03
CA ARG A 442 -18.96 19.46 4.04
C ARG A 442 -18.97 18.91 2.61
N MET A 443 -18.40 17.73 2.38
CA MET A 443 -18.47 17.08 1.06
C MET A 443 -19.92 16.75 0.66
N TYR A 444 -20.76 16.22 1.55
CA TYR A 444 -22.19 16.01 1.25
C TYR A 444 -22.92 17.32 0.95
N HIS A 445 -22.61 18.36 1.71
CA HIS A 445 -23.21 19.67 1.51
C HIS A 445 -22.88 20.25 0.13
N ILE A 446 -21.61 20.20 -0.31
CA ILE A 446 -21.24 20.69 -1.65
C ILE A 446 -21.78 19.81 -2.77
N LEU A 447 -21.93 18.50 -2.54
CA LEU A 447 -22.49 17.58 -3.55
C LEU A 447 -23.98 17.83 -3.78
N ARG A 448 -24.72 18.28 -2.76
CA ARG A 448 -26.16 18.63 -2.85
C ARG A 448 -26.44 20.07 -3.27
N ASN A 449 -25.41 20.90 -3.39
CA ASN A 449 -25.55 22.26 -3.88
C ASN A 449 -25.97 22.26 -5.36
N SER A 450 -26.92 23.12 -5.72
CA SER A 450 -27.52 23.25 -7.06
C SER A 450 -26.60 23.85 -8.14
N PHE A 451 -25.42 24.36 -7.76
CA PHE A 451 -24.45 24.86 -8.71
C PHE A 451 -23.68 23.72 -9.37
N ASP A 452 -24.18 23.25 -10.50
CA ASP A 452 -23.59 22.17 -11.30
C ASP A 452 -23.22 22.63 -12.72
N PRO A 453 -22.26 23.56 -12.88
CA PRO A 453 -21.86 24.07 -14.19
C PRO A 453 -21.22 22.96 -15.03
N LYS A 454 -21.82 22.65 -16.19
CA LYS A 454 -21.33 21.62 -17.13
C LYS A 454 -19.85 21.82 -17.50
N ARG A 455 -19.43 23.08 -17.74
CA ARG A 455 -18.03 23.44 -18.07
C ARG A 455 -16.99 23.03 -17.01
N LEU A 456 -17.38 22.87 -15.74
CA LEU A 456 -16.49 22.41 -14.67
C LEU A 456 -16.65 20.90 -14.48
N LEU A 457 -17.89 20.41 -14.36
CA LEU A 457 -18.11 19.00 -14.03
C LEU A 457 -17.79 18.06 -15.19
N PHE A 458 -18.25 18.36 -16.39
CA PHE A 458 -18.13 17.53 -17.59
C PHE A 458 -17.83 18.40 -18.82
N PRO A 459 -16.63 19.01 -18.88
CA PRO A 459 -16.25 19.85 -20.01
C PRO A 459 -16.15 19.01 -21.29
N GLY A 460 -16.78 19.51 -22.34
CA GLY A 460 -16.69 18.99 -23.72
C GLY A 460 -16.25 20.07 -24.71
N PRO A 461 -16.02 19.69 -26.00
CA PRO A 461 -15.53 20.59 -27.05
C PRO A 461 -16.34 21.86 -27.25
N GLU A 462 -17.64 21.82 -26.94
CA GLU A 462 -18.54 22.98 -27.04
C GLU A 462 -18.12 24.15 -26.13
N HIS A 463 -17.36 23.88 -25.07
CA HIS A 463 -16.89 24.89 -24.13
C HIS A 463 -15.53 25.51 -24.53
N LEU A 464 -14.93 25.08 -25.64
CA LEU A 464 -13.64 25.61 -26.13
C LEU A 464 -13.80 26.77 -27.11
N GLN A 465 -15.03 27.24 -27.36
CA GLN A 465 -15.27 28.37 -28.26
C GLN A 465 -14.51 29.62 -27.78
N GLY A 466 -13.55 30.08 -28.58
CA GLY A 466 -12.69 31.23 -28.25
C GLY A 466 -11.41 30.90 -27.47
N ALA A 467 -11.22 29.65 -27.02
CA ALA A 467 -9.97 29.22 -26.40
C ALA A 467 -8.87 29.11 -27.46
N ARG A 468 -7.73 29.77 -27.23
CA ARG A 468 -6.58 29.77 -28.14
C ARG A 468 -5.32 29.48 -27.36
N SER A 469 -4.39 28.78 -27.99
CA SER A 469 -3.03 28.63 -27.46
C SER A 469 -2.38 30.01 -27.32
N PRO A 470 -1.55 30.23 -26.28
CA PRO A 470 -0.81 31.47 -26.13
C PRO A 470 0.16 31.64 -27.30
N THR A 471 0.21 32.86 -27.85
CA THR A 471 1.14 33.25 -28.90
C THR A 471 2.56 33.44 -28.34
N THR A 472 3.58 33.32 -29.18
CA THR A 472 4.98 33.55 -28.79
C THR A 472 5.18 34.94 -28.18
N ALA A 473 4.61 35.98 -28.80
CA ALA A 473 4.67 37.34 -28.28
C ALA A 473 4.05 37.47 -26.87
N GLN A 474 2.97 36.74 -26.56
CA GLN A 474 2.38 36.74 -25.22
C GLN A 474 3.30 36.10 -24.18
N LYS A 475 4.11 35.10 -24.57
CA LYS A 475 5.13 34.51 -23.68
C LYS A 475 6.30 35.47 -23.46
N GLU A 476 6.80 36.09 -24.53
CA GLU A 476 7.94 37.03 -24.48
C GLU A 476 7.62 38.31 -23.69
N ASN A 477 6.36 38.75 -23.69
CA ASN A 477 5.91 39.93 -22.95
C ASN A 477 5.74 39.70 -21.43
N LEU A 478 5.95 38.48 -20.92
CA LEU A 478 5.85 38.20 -19.49
C LEU A 478 7.00 38.86 -18.71
N VAL A 479 6.66 39.71 -17.74
CA VAL A 479 7.64 40.32 -16.82
C VAL A 479 7.77 39.45 -15.58
N LEU A 480 8.63 38.43 -15.67
CA LEU A 480 8.77 37.38 -14.66
C LEU A 480 9.21 37.92 -13.30
N CYS A 481 8.53 37.49 -12.23
CA CYS A 481 8.99 37.70 -10.86
C CYS A 481 10.15 36.77 -10.54
N ASN A 482 10.05 35.50 -10.96
CA ASN A 482 11.08 34.51 -10.80
C ASN A 482 11.90 34.31 -12.09
N ARG A 483 13.11 34.87 -12.11
CA ARG A 483 14.05 34.72 -13.24
C ARG A 483 14.49 33.28 -13.52
N GLN A 484 14.30 32.34 -12.59
CA GLN A 484 14.62 30.92 -12.82
C GLN A 484 13.72 30.27 -13.88
N LEU A 485 12.62 30.93 -14.26
CA LEU A 485 11.69 30.47 -15.30
C LEU A 485 12.12 30.93 -16.71
N GLU A 486 13.14 31.79 -16.82
CA GLU A 486 13.66 32.24 -18.11
C GLU A 486 14.17 31.04 -18.92
N GLY A 487 13.66 30.89 -20.15
CA GLY A 487 14.04 29.80 -21.06
C GLY A 487 13.30 28.46 -20.84
N ASP A 488 12.25 28.40 -20.01
CA ASP A 488 11.35 27.24 -19.91
C ASP A 488 10.04 27.50 -20.68
N ASP A 489 9.99 27.12 -21.96
CA ASP A 489 8.88 27.39 -22.87
C ASP A 489 7.54 26.77 -22.43
N GLU A 490 7.59 25.62 -21.74
CA GLU A 490 6.43 24.94 -21.20
C GLU A 490 5.86 25.70 -20.00
N GLN A 491 6.71 26.10 -19.05
CA GLN A 491 6.26 26.89 -17.90
C GLN A 491 5.76 28.27 -18.33
N LEU A 492 6.48 28.96 -19.23
CA LEU A 492 6.05 30.24 -19.80
C LEU A 492 4.75 30.11 -20.59
N GLY A 493 4.59 29.02 -21.35
CA GLY A 493 3.36 28.69 -22.05
C GLY A 493 2.18 28.49 -21.10
N ALA A 494 2.38 27.78 -19.99
CA ALA A 494 1.34 27.61 -18.97
C ALA A 494 0.94 28.95 -18.34
N ILE A 495 1.91 29.79 -17.97
CA ILE A 495 1.66 31.11 -17.38
C ILE A 495 0.90 32.02 -18.34
N ALA A 496 1.34 32.11 -19.60
CA ALA A 496 0.68 32.93 -20.62
C ALA A 496 -0.75 32.44 -20.90
N ALA A 497 -0.97 31.12 -20.98
CA ALA A 497 -2.30 30.54 -21.17
C ALA A 497 -3.24 30.86 -20.00
N ILE A 498 -2.76 30.76 -18.76
CA ILE A 498 -3.54 31.10 -17.56
C ILE A 498 -3.87 32.59 -17.53
N LEU A 499 -2.90 33.46 -17.83
CA LEU A 499 -3.07 34.92 -17.78
C LEU A 499 -4.07 35.43 -18.82
N HIS A 500 -4.15 34.78 -19.98
CA HIS A 500 -5.01 35.21 -21.10
C HIS A 500 -6.28 34.37 -21.26
N MET A 501 -6.59 33.58 -20.26
CA MET A 501 -7.80 32.77 -20.21
C MET A 501 -9.06 33.65 -20.18
N PRO A 502 -10.01 33.47 -21.12
CA PRO A 502 -11.30 34.13 -21.04
C PRO A 502 -12.01 33.81 -19.71
N PRO A 503 -12.70 34.78 -19.07
CA PRO A 503 -13.47 34.50 -17.87
C PRO A 503 -14.52 33.41 -18.11
N GLY A 504 -14.63 32.47 -17.18
CA GLY A 504 -15.58 31.36 -17.30
C GLY A 504 -15.13 30.21 -18.21
N SER A 505 -13.82 30.09 -18.48
CA SER A 505 -13.26 28.98 -19.26
C SER A 505 -13.42 27.61 -18.58
N VAL A 506 -13.19 26.53 -19.32
CA VAL A 506 -13.02 25.19 -18.72
C VAL A 506 -11.80 25.17 -17.77
N PRO A 507 -11.73 24.23 -16.81
CA PRO A 507 -10.55 24.09 -15.96
C PRO A 507 -9.27 24.00 -16.78
N PHE A 508 -8.20 24.66 -16.35
CA PHE A 508 -6.90 24.55 -16.99
C PHE A 508 -5.99 23.64 -16.18
N ILE A 509 -5.29 22.72 -16.86
CA ILE A 509 -4.43 21.74 -16.21
C ILE A 509 -2.96 22.06 -16.45
N VAL A 510 -2.22 22.25 -15.37
CA VAL A 510 -0.76 22.21 -15.37
C VAL A 510 -0.34 20.80 -14.92
N PHE A 511 -0.15 19.93 -15.90
CA PHE A 511 0.36 18.59 -15.65
C PHE A 511 1.87 18.65 -15.50
N GLY A 512 2.39 18.25 -14.34
CA GLY A 512 3.82 18.33 -14.08
C GLY A 512 4.30 17.12 -13.32
N PRO A 513 5.18 16.32 -13.91
CA PRO A 513 5.89 15.26 -13.20
C PRO A 513 6.71 15.77 -11.99
N PRO A 514 7.34 14.88 -11.19
CA PRO A 514 8.18 15.27 -10.07
C PRO A 514 9.26 16.26 -10.51
N GLY A 515 9.52 17.29 -9.70
CA GLY A 515 10.64 18.21 -9.93
C GLY A 515 10.51 19.17 -11.11
N THR A 516 9.35 19.25 -11.78
CA THR A 516 9.16 20.12 -12.96
C THR A 516 8.69 21.54 -12.65
N GLY A 517 8.65 21.92 -11.38
CA GLY A 517 8.36 23.30 -10.98
C GLY A 517 6.87 23.70 -10.94
N LYS A 518 5.91 22.76 -10.97
CA LYS A 518 4.45 23.03 -10.89
C LYS A 518 4.05 24.19 -9.96
N THR A 519 4.41 24.09 -8.68
CA THR A 519 4.05 25.11 -7.68
C THR A 519 4.70 26.46 -7.98
N VAL A 520 5.91 26.47 -8.54
CA VAL A 520 6.58 27.72 -8.98
C VAL A 520 5.83 28.34 -10.15
N THR A 521 5.44 27.54 -11.14
CA THR A 521 4.63 27.98 -12.28
C THR A 521 3.28 28.55 -11.83
N LEU A 522 2.59 27.89 -10.89
CA LEU A 522 1.33 28.40 -10.35
C LEU A 522 1.49 29.71 -9.60
N VAL A 523 2.52 29.83 -8.76
CA VAL A 523 2.80 31.06 -8.00
C VAL A 523 3.10 32.23 -8.94
N GLU A 524 3.96 32.01 -9.94
CA GLU A 524 4.25 33.04 -10.95
C GLU A 524 2.96 33.45 -11.69
N ALA A 525 2.13 32.49 -12.10
CA ALA A 525 0.84 32.80 -12.75
C ALA A 525 -0.09 33.63 -11.86
N MET A 526 -0.16 33.33 -10.55
CA MET A 526 -0.92 34.15 -9.59
C MET A 526 -0.38 35.58 -9.51
N GLU A 527 0.94 35.73 -9.43
CA GLU A 527 1.59 37.05 -9.36
C GLU A 527 1.35 37.87 -10.63
N GLN A 528 1.45 37.25 -11.81
CA GLN A 528 1.13 37.90 -13.09
C GLN A 528 -0.32 38.36 -13.14
N ILE A 529 -1.28 37.54 -12.70
CA ILE A 529 -2.70 37.92 -12.61
C ILE A 529 -2.90 39.11 -11.68
N LEU A 530 -2.26 39.11 -10.51
CA LEU A 530 -2.39 40.17 -9.51
C LEU A 530 -1.78 41.50 -9.97
N LYS A 531 -0.71 41.44 -10.77
CA LYS A 531 -0.09 42.61 -11.42
C LYS A 531 -0.93 43.15 -12.56
N ALA A 532 -1.45 42.26 -13.42
CA ALA A 532 -2.25 42.65 -14.58
C ALA A 532 -3.62 43.24 -14.20
N ASN A 533 -4.22 42.77 -13.11
CA ASN A 533 -5.51 43.27 -12.64
C ASN A 533 -5.54 43.45 -11.11
N PRO A 534 -5.53 44.71 -10.62
CA PRO A 534 -5.63 45.02 -9.19
C PRO A 534 -6.88 44.45 -8.51
N ASN A 535 -7.99 44.30 -9.25
CA ASN A 535 -9.26 43.81 -8.73
C ASN A 535 -9.35 42.27 -8.67
N SER A 536 -8.38 41.55 -9.22
CA SER A 536 -8.35 40.09 -9.15
C SER A 536 -8.22 39.60 -7.72
N LYS A 537 -9.02 38.58 -7.38
CA LYS A 537 -8.95 37.87 -6.11
C LYS A 537 -8.77 36.38 -6.36
N ILE A 538 -7.85 35.79 -5.61
CA ILE A 538 -7.39 34.42 -5.83
C ILE A 538 -7.68 33.57 -4.59
N LEU A 539 -8.31 32.42 -4.80
CA LEU A 539 -8.37 31.35 -3.81
C LEU A 539 -7.40 30.25 -4.24
N ALA A 540 -6.31 30.07 -3.50
CA ALA A 540 -5.37 28.98 -3.72
C ALA A 540 -5.62 27.85 -2.70
N CYS A 541 -5.74 26.63 -3.20
CA CYS A 541 -6.03 25.45 -2.41
C CYS A 541 -5.02 24.34 -2.67
N ALA A 542 -4.85 23.45 -1.70
CA ALA A 542 -4.23 22.14 -1.89
C ALA A 542 -4.91 21.10 -0.98
N PRO A 543 -4.92 19.80 -1.33
CA PRO A 543 -5.51 18.78 -0.45
C PRO A 543 -4.80 18.67 0.92
N ASN A 544 -3.49 18.89 0.95
CA ASN A 544 -2.68 18.78 2.17
C ASN A 544 -2.18 20.14 2.68
N ASN A 545 -1.87 20.22 3.98
CA ASN A 545 -1.43 21.46 4.62
C ASN A 545 -0.05 21.93 4.14
N SER A 546 0.90 21.00 3.92
CA SER A 546 2.28 21.34 3.54
C SER A 546 2.36 22.05 2.19
N ALA A 547 1.57 21.61 1.21
CA ALA A 547 1.48 22.26 -0.11
C ALA A 547 0.83 23.64 -0.01
N ALA A 548 -0.23 23.79 0.78
CA ALA A 548 -0.84 25.10 1.02
C ALA A 548 0.14 26.07 1.74
N ASP A 549 0.92 25.57 2.68
CA ASP A 549 1.94 26.37 3.37
C ASP A 549 3.08 26.79 2.42
N LEU A 550 3.49 25.90 1.50
CA LEU A 550 4.50 26.21 0.48
C LEU A 550 4.03 27.33 -0.45
N ILE A 551 2.76 27.32 -0.88
CA ILE A 551 2.17 28.40 -1.68
C ILE A 551 2.22 29.72 -0.89
N THR A 552 1.80 29.72 0.39
CA THR A 552 1.86 30.91 1.24
C THR A 552 3.29 31.41 1.44
N GLN A 553 4.25 30.50 1.61
CA GLN A 553 5.66 30.86 1.77
C GLN A 553 6.20 31.58 0.53
N LYS A 554 5.87 31.11 -0.67
CA LYS A 554 6.32 31.74 -1.92
C LYS A 554 5.65 33.09 -2.16
N LEU A 555 4.38 33.23 -1.78
CA LEU A 555 3.62 34.48 -1.88
C LEU A 555 3.83 35.45 -0.70
N ALA A 556 4.66 35.11 0.29
CA ALA A 556 4.80 35.87 1.54
C ALA A 556 5.22 37.34 1.33
N HIS A 557 5.87 37.66 0.20
CA HIS A 557 6.28 39.01 -0.15
C HIS A 557 5.09 39.97 -0.39
N LEU A 558 3.88 39.46 -0.67
CA LEU A 558 2.65 40.27 -0.76
C LEU A 558 2.27 40.94 0.56
N GLY A 559 2.78 40.45 1.68
CA GLY A 559 2.47 40.98 3.01
C GLY A 559 1.12 40.51 3.57
N PRO A 560 0.92 40.65 4.89
CA PRO A 560 -0.25 40.12 5.59
C PRO A 560 -1.55 40.88 5.29
N SER A 561 -1.49 42.02 4.62
CA SER A 561 -2.67 42.80 4.20
C SER A 561 -3.37 42.18 2.98
N ASP A 562 -2.59 41.60 2.07
CA ASP A 562 -3.09 41.04 0.81
C ASP A 562 -3.20 39.51 0.84
N LEU A 563 -2.38 38.83 1.66
CA LEU A 563 -2.30 37.38 1.74
C LEU A 563 -2.80 36.84 3.08
N PHE A 564 -3.73 35.87 3.03
CA PHE A 564 -4.23 35.17 4.21
C PHE A 564 -4.16 33.65 4.08
N ARG A 565 -3.61 32.98 5.10
CA ARG A 565 -3.57 31.51 5.23
C ARG A 565 -4.72 31.04 6.13
N LEU A 566 -5.77 30.52 5.51
CA LEU A 566 -6.94 29.96 6.18
C LEU A 566 -6.69 28.51 6.60
N ASN A 567 -6.46 28.30 7.90
CA ASN A 567 -6.21 27.00 8.50
C ASN A 567 -7.47 26.37 9.12
N ALA A 568 -7.50 25.05 9.21
CA ALA A 568 -8.51 24.35 10.00
C ALA A 568 -8.28 24.62 11.50
N ILE A 569 -9.37 24.80 12.25
CA ILE A 569 -9.34 25.05 13.71
C ILE A 569 -8.68 23.90 14.48
N THR A 570 -8.75 22.67 13.94
CA THR A 570 -8.17 21.45 14.53
C THR A 570 -6.69 21.26 14.21
N ARG A 571 -6.10 22.11 13.35
CA ARG A 571 -4.68 22.01 12.98
C ARG A 571 -3.81 22.43 14.17
N ASN A 572 -2.78 21.64 14.45
CA ASN A 572 -1.80 21.97 15.47
C ASN A 572 -1.00 23.24 15.10
N VAL A 573 -1.00 24.24 15.99
CA VAL A 573 -0.27 25.51 15.80
C VAL A 573 1.23 25.34 16.03
N GLU A 574 1.67 24.34 16.81
CA GLU A 574 3.08 24.05 17.04
C GLU A 574 3.78 23.55 15.76
N GLU A 575 3.06 22.80 14.92
CA GLU A 575 3.53 22.29 13.63
C GLU A 575 3.50 23.33 12.50
N PHE A 576 2.88 24.49 12.73
CA PHE A 576 2.76 25.53 11.70
C PHE A 576 4.04 26.35 11.61
N PRO A 577 4.60 26.58 10.41
CA PRO A 577 5.86 27.30 10.25
C PRO A 577 5.84 28.69 10.91
N LYS A 578 6.82 28.97 11.77
CA LYS A 578 6.92 30.23 12.53
C LYS A 578 6.90 31.46 11.62
N SER A 579 7.54 31.39 10.46
CA SER A 579 7.58 32.46 9.46
C SER A 579 6.20 32.83 8.89
N LEU A 580 5.27 31.85 8.87
CA LEU A 580 3.94 31.99 8.28
C LEU A 580 2.87 32.43 9.28
N LYS A 581 3.18 32.47 10.60
CA LYS A 581 2.23 32.86 11.65
C LYS A 581 1.58 34.22 11.39
N ARG A 582 2.30 35.17 10.80
CA ARG A 582 1.80 36.52 10.47
C ARG A 582 0.68 36.54 9.41
N PHE A 583 0.53 35.48 8.62
CA PHE A 583 -0.49 35.37 7.56
C PHE A 583 -1.72 34.57 8.03
N ALA A 584 -1.71 34.05 9.26
CA ALA A 584 -2.82 33.28 9.81
C ALA A 584 -3.42 34.03 11.00
N LEU A 585 -4.72 33.86 11.22
CA LEU A 585 -5.36 34.36 12.42
C LEU A 585 -5.29 33.27 13.50
N ILE A 586 -4.56 33.56 14.58
CA ILE A 586 -4.46 32.71 15.77
C ILE A 586 -5.03 33.51 16.93
N ASN A 587 -5.99 32.95 17.65
CA ASN A 587 -6.60 33.62 18.80
C ASN A 587 -5.75 33.48 20.06
N ASP A 588 -6.16 34.15 21.14
CA ASP A 588 -5.43 34.20 22.43
C ASP A 588 -5.18 32.82 23.06
N ASN A 589 -5.90 31.79 22.62
CA ASN A 589 -5.78 30.43 23.13
C ASN A 589 -4.93 29.53 22.23
N THR A 590 -4.12 30.13 21.35
CA THR A 590 -3.21 29.43 20.45
C THR A 590 -3.91 28.47 19.48
N VAL A 591 -5.12 28.82 19.04
CA VAL A 591 -5.91 28.07 18.06
C VAL A 591 -6.16 28.92 16.82
N PHE A 592 -6.16 28.30 15.64
CA PHE A 592 -6.52 28.98 14.41
C PHE A 592 -7.98 29.46 14.44
N ALA A 593 -8.18 30.70 14.03
CA ALA A 593 -9.48 31.32 13.92
C ALA A 593 -9.77 31.74 12.47
N VAL A 594 -11.04 32.01 12.22
CA VAL A 594 -11.53 32.47 10.91
C VAL A 594 -11.96 33.92 11.08
N PRO A 595 -11.46 34.86 10.25
CA PRO A 595 -11.84 36.26 10.32
C PRO A 595 -13.32 36.45 9.93
N PRO A 596 -13.95 37.56 10.34
CA PRO A 596 -15.26 37.97 9.83
C PRO A 596 -15.30 38.03 8.30
N PRO A 597 -16.47 37.85 7.67
CA PRO A 597 -16.59 37.85 6.21
C PRO A 597 -16.12 39.17 5.58
N GLU A 598 -16.33 40.31 6.24
CA GLU A 598 -15.85 41.63 5.79
C GLU A 598 -14.33 41.65 5.64
N ASP A 599 -13.61 41.11 6.64
CA ASP A 599 -12.15 41.10 6.67
C ASP A 599 -11.59 40.04 5.72
N LEU A 600 -12.22 38.86 5.68
CA LEU A 600 -11.85 37.81 4.74
C LEU A 600 -11.96 38.28 3.29
N ALA A 601 -12.99 39.09 3.00
CA ALA A 601 -13.23 39.66 1.69
C ALA A 601 -12.20 40.74 1.30
N ARG A 602 -11.39 41.28 2.22
CA ARG A 602 -10.37 42.30 1.89
C ARG A 602 -9.12 41.69 1.28
N TYR A 603 -8.75 40.48 1.67
CA TYR A 603 -7.56 39.80 1.15
C TYR A 603 -7.66 39.59 -0.37
N ARG A 604 -6.56 39.85 -1.06
CA ARG A 604 -6.43 39.59 -2.50
C ARG A 604 -6.15 38.11 -2.77
N VAL A 605 -5.45 37.44 -1.86
CA VAL A 605 -5.13 36.01 -1.95
C VAL A 605 -5.49 35.31 -0.65
N VAL A 606 -6.32 34.28 -0.74
CA VAL A 606 -6.60 33.38 0.38
C VAL A 606 -6.04 32.00 0.03
N VAL A 607 -5.17 31.47 0.90
CA VAL A 607 -4.56 30.15 0.76
C VAL A 607 -5.13 29.20 1.80
N SER A 608 -5.65 28.05 1.38
CA SER A 608 -6.35 27.10 2.26
C SER A 608 -6.09 25.65 1.87
N THR A 609 -6.52 24.70 2.71
CA THR A 609 -6.72 23.33 2.20
C THR A 609 -8.01 23.27 1.39
N CYS A 610 -8.16 22.34 0.44
CA CYS A 610 -9.41 22.16 -0.32
C CYS A 610 -10.62 22.09 0.62
N HIS A 611 -10.48 21.36 1.71
CA HIS A 611 -11.52 21.21 2.71
C HIS A 611 -11.95 22.52 3.41
N SER A 612 -10.98 23.42 3.61
CA SER A 612 -11.21 24.74 4.20
C SER A 612 -11.60 25.80 3.15
N GLY A 613 -11.32 25.54 1.87
CA GLY A 613 -11.66 26.42 0.75
C GLY A 613 -13.17 26.62 0.54
N GLY A 614 -14.02 25.78 1.16
CA GLY A 614 -15.47 26.00 1.22
C GLY A 614 -15.95 26.93 2.34
N ILE A 615 -15.10 27.25 3.33
CA ILE A 615 -15.44 28.14 4.45
C ILE A 615 -15.85 29.55 3.99
N PRO A 616 -15.16 30.20 3.04
CA PRO A 616 -15.57 31.53 2.53
C PRO A 616 -17.06 31.58 2.16
N ALA A 617 -17.57 30.59 1.43
CA ALA A 617 -18.98 30.50 1.07
C ALA A 617 -19.88 30.33 2.30
N SER A 618 -19.47 29.48 3.26
CA SER A 618 -20.22 29.26 4.50
C SER A 618 -20.28 30.49 5.43
N LEU A 619 -19.35 31.45 5.29
CA LEU A 619 -19.38 32.74 5.98
C LEU A 619 -20.24 33.78 5.25
N GLY A 620 -20.75 33.47 4.06
CA GLY A 620 -21.61 34.37 3.27
C GLY A 620 -20.90 35.13 2.15
N LEU A 621 -19.65 34.82 1.81
CA LEU A 621 -19.03 35.39 0.60
C LEU A 621 -19.82 34.91 -0.63
N LYS A 622 -20.12 35.84 -1.53
CA LYS A 622 -20.92 35.58 -2.73
C LYS A 622 -20.13 34.73 -3.74
N ARG A 623 -20.84 33.92 -4.52
CA ARG A 623 -20.25 33.22 -5.67
C ARG A 623 -19.62 34.21 -6.64
N GLY A 624 -18.47 33.83 -7.20
CA GLY A 624 -17.69 34.69 -8.09
C GLY A 624 -16.85 35.74 -7.36
N HIS A 625 -16.81 35.73 -6.01
CA HIS A 625 -15.92 36.61 -5.25
C HIS A 625 -14.45 36.46 -5.66
N PHE A 626 -14.03 35.22 -5.91
CA PHE A 626 -12.71 34.92 -6.47
C PHE A 626 -12.80 34.85 -7.99
N SER A 627 -11.98 35.65 -8.67
CA SER A 627 -11.85 35.59 -10.14
C SER A 627 -11.13 34.32 -10.56
N HIS A 628 -10.21 33.82 -9.73
CA HIS A 628 -9.44 32.60 -10.00
C HIS A 628 -9.43 31.67 -8.78
N ILE A 629 -9.56 30.37 -9.03
CA ILE A 629 -9.35 29.31 -8.05
C ILE A 629 -8.20 28.44 -8.55
N PHE A 630 -7.14 28.33 -7.76
CA PHE A 630 -6.00 27.46 -8.05
C PHE A 630 -6.03 26.28 -7.10
N ILE A 631 -5.78 25.08 -7.60
CA ILE A 631 -5.66 23.87 -6.80
C ILE A 631 -4.35 23.18 -7.15
N ASP A 632 -3.36 23.27 -6.27
CA ASP A 632 -2.12 22.52 -6.39
C ASP A 632 -2.31 21.09 -5.83
N GLU A 633 -1.52 20.15 -6.34
CA GLU A 633 -1.59 18.73 -5.98
C GLU A 633 -3.01 18.13 -6.10
N ALA A 634 -3.81 18.62 -7.07
CA ALA A 634 -5.20 18.24 -7.28
C ALA A 634 -5.40 16.72 -7.53
N GLY A 635 -4.35 16.03 -7.95
CA GLY A 635 -4.33 14.57 -8.12
C GLY A 635 -4.48 13.78 -6.82
N GLN A 636 -4.13 14.37 -5.67
CA GLN A 636 -4.15 13.73 -4.36
C GLN A 636 -5.52 13.78 -3.68
N GLY A 637 -6.36 14.75 -4.02
CA GLY A 637 -7.64 14.97 -3.34
C GLY A 637 -8.76 14.09 -3.92
N LYS A 638 -9.66 13.63 -3.05
CA LYS A 638 -10.92 13.00 -3.50
C LYS A 638 -11.66 14.01 -4.38
N GLU A 639 -12.34 13.58 -5.43
CA GLU A 639 -13.04 14.53 -6.30
C GLU A 639 -14.07 15.42 -5.54
N PRO A 640 -14.87 14.91 -4.59
CA PRO A 640 -15.71 15.76 -3.74
C PRO A 640 -14.94 16.75 -2.85
N GLU A 641 -13.71 16.43 -2.47
CA GLU A 641 -12.83 17.29 -1.67
C GLU A 641 -12.28 18.44 -2.52
N VAL A 642 -11.75 18.14 -3.72
CA VAL A 642 -11.27 19.14 -4.69
C VAL A 642 -12.41 20.06 -5.15
N MET A 643 -13.64 19.54 -5.21
CA MET A 643 -14.83 20.32 -5.53
C MET A 643 -15.31 21.22 -4.39
N ALA A 644 -14.83 21.06 -3.17
CA ALA A 644 -15.26 21.89 -2.05
C ALA A 644 -15.03 23.39 -2.31
N PRO A 645 -13.84 23.89 -2.72
CA PRO A 645 -13.67 25.29 -3.11
C PRO A 645 -14.41 25.62 -4.42
N ILE A 646 -14.44 24.72 -5.39
CA ILE A 646 -15.01 24.99 -6.72
C ILE A 646 -16.54 25.16 -6.65
N LYS A 647 -17.26 24.12 -6.22
CA LYS A 647 -18.73 24.12 -6.19
C LYS A 647 -19.29 25.12 -5.18
N SER A 648 -18.54 25.50 -4.15
CA SER A 648 -19.05 26.41 -3.11
C SER A 648 -18.97 27.90 -3.52
N ILE A 649 -17.85 28.36 -4.08
CA ILE A 649 -17.61 29.80 -4.29
C ILE A 649 -17.40 30.21 -5.76
N ALA A 650 -17.16 29.28 -6.69
CA ALA A 650 -17.01 29.66 -8.10
C ALA A 650 -18.29 30.29 -8.65
N GLY A 651 -18.12 31.33 -9.47
CA GLY A 651 -19.16 31.99 -10.23
C GLY A 651 -19.12 31.62 -11.72
N LYS A 652 -19.95 32.30 -12.52
CA LYS A 652 -20.00 32.10 -13.99
C LYS A 652 -18.66 32.43 -14.64
N ASP A 653 -18.01 33.50 -14.18
CA ASP A 653 -16.78 34.04 -14.78
C ASP A 653 -15.49 33.59 -14.06
N THR A 654 -15.60 32.75 -13.03
CA THR A 654 -14.43 32.24 -12.30
C THR A 654 -13.66 31.22 -13.14
N ASN A 655 -12.36 31.45 -13.27
CA ASN A 655 -11.41 30.52 -13.89
C ASN A 655 -10.83 29.55 -12.85
N VAL A 656 -10.69 28.28 -13.23
CA VAL A 656 -10.19 27.23 -12.33
C VAL A 656 -8.92 26.63 -12.91
N ILE A 657 -7.84 26.61 -12.13
CA ILE A 657 -6.55 26.08 -12.52
C ILE A 657 -6.22 24.90 -11.60
N LEU A 658 -5.87 23.76 -12.17
CA LEU A 658 -5.49 22.55 -11.47
C LEU A 658 -4.03 22.23 -11.81
N ALA A 659 -3.20 22.00 -10.80
CA ALA A 659 -1.88 21.39 -10.99
C ALA A 659 -1.79 20.04 -10.29
N GLY A 660 -1.03 19.13 -10.88
CA GLY A 660 -0.77 17.84 -10.27
C GLY A 660 -0.16 16.84 -11.23
N ASP A 661 -0.10 15.59 -10.77
CA ASP A 661 0.45 14.48 -11.52
C ASP A 661 -0.41 13.23 -11.29
N ASN A 662 -1.02 12.71 -12.36
CA ASN A 662 -1.86 11.50 -12.31
C ASN A 662 -1.05 10.18 -12.22
N GLN A 663 0.27 10.24 -12.41
CA GLN A 663 1.21 9.12 -12.24
C GLN A 663 1.84 9.05 -10.84
N GLN A 664 1.56 10.02 -9.98
CA GLN A 664 1.91 10.00 -8.55
C GLN A 664 0.73 9.56 -7.68
N LEU A 665 0.90 9.61 -6.36
CA LEU A 665 -0.10 9.21 -5.37
C LEU A 665 -1.46 9.88 -5.62
N GLY A 666 -2.49 9.04 -5.67
CA GLY A 666 -3.88 9.49 -5.73
C GLY A 666 -4.53 9.60 -4.34
N PRO A 667 -5.86 9.78 -4.29
CA PRO A 667 -6.60 9.89 -3.04
C PRO A 667 -6.53 8.62 -2.20
N ILE A 668 -6.34 8.80 -0.89
CA ILE A 668 -6.37 7.70 0.07
C ILE A 668 -7.82 7.30 0.33
N ILE A 669 -8.19 6.10 -0.12
CA ILE A 669 -9.51 5.50 0.05
C ILE A 669 -9.38 4.29 0.98
N GLN A 670 -10.13 4.27 2.08
CA GLN A 670 -10.11 3.17 3.04
C GLN A 670 -10.94 1.98 2.55
N SER A 671 -12.17 2.22 2.13
CA SER A 671 -13.07 1.18 1.64
C SER A 671 -12.58 0.60 0.32
N SER A 672 -12.35 -0.71 0.29
CA SER A 672 -12.07 -1.44 -0.95
C SER A 672 -13.23 -1.30 -1.95
N THR A 673 -14.46 -1.28 -1.46
CA THR A 673 -15.68 -1.13 -2.26
C THR A 673 -15.71 0.24 -2.94
N SER A 674 -15.56 1.34 -2.19
CA SER A 674 -15.53 2.68 -2.77
C SER A 674 -14.33 2.88 -3.71
N ARG A 675 -13.18 2.26 -3.40
CA ARG A 675 -11.98 2.30 -4.25
C ARG A 675 -12.25 1.68 -5.61
N MET A 676 -12.85 0.49 -5.64
CA MET A 676 -13.21 -0.25 -6.87
C MET A 676 -14.30 0.44 -7.68
N LEU A 677 -15.25 1.11 -7.01
CA LEU A 677 -16.32 1.87 -7.66
C LEU A 677 -15.89 3.26 -8.17
N GLY A 678 -14.61 3.62 -8.00
CA GLY A 678 -14.01 4.80 -8.67
C GLY A 678 -13.74 6.00 -7.78
N LEU A 679 -13.94 5.95 -6.45
CA LEU A 679 -13.60 7.07 -5.55
C LEU A 679 -12.10 7.38 -5.53
N SER A 680 -11.27 6.42 -5.95
CA SER A 680 -9.81 6.55 -6.09
C SER A 680 -9.37 7.35 -7.33
N LYS A 681 -10.30 7.64 -8.26
CA LYS A 681 -10.03 8.51 -9.41
C LYS A 681 -10.24 9.96 -8.98
N SER A 682 -9.17 10.75 -8.96
CA SER A 682 -9.25 12.19 -8.66
C SER A 682 -9.89 12.96 -9.82
N TYR A 683 -10.36 14.18 -9.51
CA TYR A 683 -10.93 15.08 -10.50
C TYR A 683 -9.96 15.38 -11.64
N LEU A 684 -8.68 15.62 -11.31
CA LEU A 684 -7.60 15.81 -12.28
C LEU A 684 -7.49 14.60 -13.22
N ALA A 685 -7.40 13.38 -12.67
CA ALA A 685 -7.28 12.17 -13.47
C ALA A 685 -8.53 11.88 -14.32
N ARG A 686 -9.71 12.33 -13.88
CA ARG A 686 -10.94 12.25 -14.66
C ARG A 686 -10.94 13.21 -15.84
N LEU A 687 -10.54 14.46 -15.65
CA LEU A 687 -10.46 15.44 -16.74
C LEU A 687 -9.42 15.04 -17.79
N MET A 688 -8.22 14.65 -17.35
CA MET A 688 -7.13 14.21 -18.24
C MET A 688 -7.50 12.97 -19.09
N ALA A 689 -8.54 12.23 -18.71
CA ALA A 689 -9.05 11.09 -19.48
C ALA A 689 -10.10 11.48 -20.54
N THR A 690 -10.43 12.76 -20.68
CA THR A 690 -11.37 13.25 -21.71
C THR A 690 -10.62 13.84 -22.90
N ASP A 691 -11.24 13.79 -24.08
CA ASP A 691 -10.58 14.12 -25.35
C ASP A 691 -9.99 15.54 -25.39
N ILE A 692 -10.67 16.51 -24.78
CA ILE A 692 -10.23 17.91 -24.77
C ILE A 692 -9.01 18.17 -23.87
N TYR A 693 -8.61 17.22 -23.03
CA TYR A 693 -7.37 17.28 -22.22
C TYR A 693 -6.38 16.17 -22.61
N ASN A 694 -6.67 15.39 -23.64
CA ASN A 694 -5.78 14.33 -24.09
C ASN A 694 -4.52 14.95 -24.71
N ILE A 695 -3.37 14.76 -24.07
CA ILE A 695 -2.07 15.26 -24.56
C ILE A 695 -1.55 14.37 -25.71
N GLU A 696 -1.96 13.10 -25.75
CA GLU A 696 -1.41 12.10 -26.67
C GLU A 696 -1.91 12.25 -28.12
N SER A 697 -3.02 12.96 -28.32
CA SER A 697 -3.55 13.23 -29.65
C SER A 697 -2.82 14.36 -30.38
N ASP A 698 -1.85 15.03 -29.75
CA ASP A 698 -1.18 16.21 -30.29
C ASP A 698 0.12 15.88 -31.06
N ARG A 699 0.32 16.58 -32.18
CA ARG A 699 1.53 16.51 -33.02
C ARG A 699 2.53 17.64 -32.74
N ARG A 700 2.20 18.60 -31.87
CA ARG A 700 2.99 19.82 -31.60
C ARG A 700 4.11 19.66 -30.55
N GLY A 701 4.30 18.47 -30.00
CA GLY A 701 5.37 18.15 -29.05
C GLY A 701 4.87 17.82 -27.64
N PRO A 702 5.79 17.49 -26.71
CA PRO A 702 5.44 16.89 -25.42
C PRO A 702 4.72 17.85 -24.46
N GLY A 703 4.82 19.17 -24.66
CA GLY A 703 4.17 20.19 -23.82
C GLY A 703 2.65 20.34 -24.03
N GLY A 704 2.11 19.80 -25.12
CA GLY A 704 0.68 19.88 -25.45
C GLY A 704 0.24 21.24 -26.00
N PRO A 705 -1.08 21.41 -26.29
CA PRO A 705 -1.58 22.52 -27.08
C PRO A 705 -1.65 23.85 -26.33
N GLY A 706 -1.53 23.85 -24.99
CA GLY A 706 -1.63 25.08 -24.19
C GLY A 706 -3.02 25.74 -24.20
N ILE A 707 -4.06 24.98 -24.56
CA ILE A 707 -5.46 25.45 -24.58
C ILE A 707 -6.16 25.10 -23.27
N THR A 708 -6.13 23.82 -22.91
CA THR A 708 -6.76 23.24 -21.70
C THR A 708 -5.75 22.61 -20.77
N ILE A 709 -4.60 22.18 -21.31
CA ILE A 709 -3.56 21.48 -20.59
C ILE A 709 -2.18 21.87 -21.13
N VAL A 710 -1.21 21.95 -20.22
CA VAL A 710 0.22 22.01 -20.50
C VAL A 710 0.94 20.96 -19.68
N LYS A 711 1.85 20.21 -20.31
CA LYS A 711 2.77 19.29 -19.65
C LYS A 711 4.13 19.96 -19.45
N LEU A 712 4.60 20.01 -18.19
CA LEU A 712 5.95 20.47 -17.87
C LEU A 712 6.94 19.31 -18.03
N VAL A 713 8.05 19.50 -18.74
CA VAL A 713 8.98 18.41 -19.09
C VAL A 713 10.38 18.54 -18.46
N LYS A 714 10.84 19.76 -18.16
CA LYS A 714 12.16 20.00 -17.56
C LYS A 714 12.12 19.67 -16.06
N ASN A 715 12.94 18.71 -15.63
CA ASN A 715 13.08 18.29 -14.24
C ASN A 715 14.29 19.00 -13.59
N PHE A 716 14.05 19.81 -12.57
CA PHE A 716 15.08 20.59 -11.88
C PHE A 716 15.55 19.95 -10.56
N ARG A 717 15.15 18.71 -10.28
CA ARG A 717 15.34 18.07 -8.97
C ARG A 717 16.45 17.04 -8.96
N SER A 718 16.40 16.08 -9.86
CA SER A 718 17.05 14.78 -9.68
C SER A 718 18.23 14.60 -10.63
N HIS A 719 19.21 13.81 -10.19
CA HIS A 719 20.30 13.33 -11.02
C HIS A 719 19.74 12.57 -12.25
N PRO A 720 20.36 12.71 -13.45
CA PRO A 720 19.89 12.05 -14.68
C PRO A 720 19.65 10.54 -14.52
N ASP A 721 20.56 9.82 -13.87
CA ASP A 721 20.41 8.37 -13.65
C ASP A 721 19.23 7.99 -12.75
N ILE A 722 18.89 8.85 -11.77
CA ILE A 722 17.72 8.65 -10.89
C ILE A 722 16.43 8.89 -11.68
N LEU A 723 16.46 9.88 -12.59
CA LEU A 723 15.31 10.26 -13.41
C LEU A 723 15.05 9.27 -14.55
N GLN A 724 16.08 8.63 -15.09
CA GLN A 724 15.98 7.80 -16.29
C GLN A 724 14.88 6.72 -16.20
N PHE A 725 14.96 5.84 -15.21
CA PHE A 725 13.98 4.75 -15.06
C PHE A 725 12.52 5.23 -14.88
N PRO A 726 12.19 6.15 -13.94
CA PRO A 726 10.83 6.65 -13.82
C PRO A 726 10.37 7.40 -15.07
N ASN A 727 11.27 8.10 -15.77
CA ASN A 727 10.94 8.78 -17.02
C ASN A 727 10.50 7.80 -18.12
N GLU A 728 11.26 6.73 -18.33
CA GLU A 728 10.93 5.66 -19.28
C GLU A 728 9.60 4.97 -18.92
N ARG A 729 9.38 4.66 -17.63
CA ARG A 729 8.23 3.87 -17.18
C ARG A 729 6.93 4.64 -17.03
N PHE A 730 6.97 5.90 -16.60
CA PHE A 730 5.77 6.67 -16.25
C PHE A 730 5.52 7.87 -17.16
N TYR A 731 6.56 8.36 -17.84
CA TYR A 731 6.50 9.65 -18.54
C TYR A 731 6.97 9.58 -20.00
N LYS A 732 7.02 8.37 -20.58
CA LYS A 732 7.32 8.11 -22.01
C LYS A 732 8.68 8.67 -22.47
N SER A 733 9.65 8.75 -21.56
CA SER A 733 10.97 9.33 -21.83
C SER A 733 10.95 10.81 -22.24
N GLU A 734 9.88 11.54 -21.93
CA GLU A 734 9.74 12.96 -22.30
C GLU A 734 10.41 13.92 -21.30
N LEU A 735 10.73 13.46 -20.07
CA LEU A 735 11.37 14.32 -19.07
C LEU A 735 12.83 14.61 -19.38
N GLN A 736 13.24 15.84 -19.12
CA GLN A 736 14.59 16.33 -19.41
C GLN A 736 15.31 16.74 -18.11
N PRO A 737 16.53 16.25 -17.82
CA PRO A 737 17.24 16.62 -16.61
C PRO A 737 17.87 18.03 -16.71
N TYR A 738 17.38 18.96 -15.90
CA TYR A 738 17.84 20.36 -15.76
C TYR A 738 18.20 20.72 -14.31
N GLY A 739 18.37 19.72 -13.44
CA GLY A 739 18.79 19.94 -12.06
C GLY A 739 20.13 20.65 -11.95
N ASN A 740 20.29 21.51 -10.93
CA ASN A 740 21.56 22.21 -10.69
C ASN A 740 22.69 21.19 -10.52
N SER A 741 23.65 21.20 -11.44
CA SER A 741 24.74 20.21 -11.49
C SER A 741 25.56 20.15 -10.20
N ALA A 742 25.82 21.28 -9.55
CA ALA A 742 26.56 21.30 -8.28
C ALA A 742 25.81 20.58 -7.14
N MET A 743 24.48 20.52 -7.21
CA MET A 743 23.66 19.83 -6.22
C MET A 743 23.44 18.37 -6.61
N VAL A 744 22.93 18.10 -7.81
CA VAL A 744 22.51 16.74 -8.21
C VAL A 744 23.69 15.81 -8.44
N ARG A 745 24.85 16.33 -8.84
CA ARG A 745 26.09 15.54 -9.04
C ARG A 745 27.00 15.52 -7.81
N SER A 746 26.61 16.16 -6.71
CA SER A 746 27.45 16.33 -5.51
C SER A 746 27.95 15.02 -4.89
N LEU A 747 27.26 13.91 -5.14
CA LEU A 747 27.56 12.60 -4.54
C LEU A 747 28.03 11.54 -5.55
N GLU A 748 28.34 11.90 -6.80
CA GLU A 748 28.84 10.96 -7.83
C GLU A 748 30.14 10.24 -7.41
N ASN A 749 30.93 10.89 -6.57
CA ASN A 749 32.22 10.38 -6.10
C ASN A 749 32.19 9.80 -4.69
N TYR A 750 31.01 9.63 -4.08
CA TYR A 750 30.87 9.07 -2.73
C TYR A 750 31.58 7.71 -2.59
N ASP A 751 32.32 7.53 -1.49
CA ASP A 751 33.27 6.43 -1.33
C ASP A 751 32.61 5.05 -1.35
N GLU A 752 31.39 4.94 -0.83
CA GLU A 752 30.64 3.68 -0.80
C GLU A 752 29.81 3.42 -2.07
N LEU A 753 29.94 4.22 -3.13
CA LEU A 753 29.29 3.87 -4.40
C LEU A 753 29.96 2.63 -5.01
N PRO A 754 29.20 1.60 -5.40
CA PRO A 754 29.75 0.44 -6.11
C PRO A 754 30.43 0.83 -7.42
N LYS A 755 29.87 1.81 -8.12
CA LYS A 755 30.43 2.41 -9.33
C LYS A 755 30.36 3.93 -9.23
N LYS A 756 31.51 4.58 -9.38
CA LYS A 756 31.60 6.06 -9.41
C LYS A 756 30.79 6.61 -10.58
N GLY A 757 30.16 7.77 -10.39
CA GLY A 757 29.30 8.42 -11.38
C GLY A 757 27.86 7.87 -11.46
N PHE A 758 27.54 6.77 -10.79
CA PHE A 758 26.18 6.21 -10.76
C PHE A 758 25.62 6.26 -9.32
N PRO A 759 24.87 7.32 -8.94
CA PRO A 759 24.50 7.57 -7.54
C PRO A 759 23.24 6.82 -7.10
N ILE A 760 23.10 5.55 -7.51
CA ILE A 760 22.02 4.65 -7.10
C ILE A 760 22.63 3.38 -6.54
N ILE A 761 22.25 3.02 -5.32
CA ILE A 761 22.65 1.77 -4.67
C ILE A 761 21.40 0.94 -4.41
N PHE A 762 21.37 -0.29 -4.92
CA PHE A 762 20.51 -1.33 -4.39
C PHE A 762 21.33 -2.24 -3.47
N HIS A 763 21.03 -2.25 -2.18
CA HIS A 763 21.62 -3.13 -1.18
C HIS A 763 20.65 -4.29 -0.92
N GLY A 764 20.92 -5.43 -1.55
CA GLY A 764 20.15 -6.66 -1.37
C GLY A 764 20.40 -7.29 0.00
N VAL A 765 19.34 -7.45 0.79
CA VAL A 765 19.40 -8.09 2.12
C VAL A 765 18.21 -9.04 2.28
N VAL A 766 18.49 -10.30 2.63
CA VAL A 766 17.46 -11.27 2.98
C VAL A 766 17.37 -11.28 4.50
N GLY A 767 16.48 -10.48 5.06
CA GLY A 767 16.31 -10.37 6.52
C GLY A 767 15.16 -11.24 7.04
N LYS A 768 14.79 -11.04 8.31
CA LYS A 768 13.56 -11.59 8.88
C LYS A 768 12.59 -10.46 9.22
N ASP A 769 11.47 -10.36 8.51
CA ASP A 769 10.41 -9.43 8.90
C ASP A 769 9.59 -9.97 10.07
N GLU A 770 9.51 -9.17 11.13
CA GLU A 770 8.86 -9.50 12.39
C GLU A 770 7.70 -8.54 12.68
N ARG A 771 6.87 -8.92 13.65
CA ARG A 771 5.76 -8.12 14.18
C ARG A 771 5.80 -8.19 15.69
N GLU A 772 5.34 -7.13 16.34
CA GLU A 772 5.32 -7.05 17.80
C GLU A 772 3.93 -6.64 18.34
N LYS A 773 3.65 -7.07 19.58
CA LYS A 773 2.49 -6.65 20.37
C LYS A 773 1.16 -6.93 19.65
N LYS A 774 0.28 -5.92 19.60
CA LYS A 774 -1.01 -5.94 18.87
C LYS A 774 -0.93 -5.20 17.53
N SER A 775 0.25 -4.71 17.14
CA SER A 775 0.40 -3.91 15.91
C SER A 775 0.50 -4.84 14.70
N PRO A 776 -0.33 -4.64 13.66
CA PRO A 776 -0.22 -5.41 12.42
C PRO A 776 0.97 -4.96 11.54
N SER A 777 1.75 -3.98 11.98
CA SER A 777 2.87 -3.41 11.21
C SER A 777 4.12 -4.30 11.31
N PHE A 778 4.86 -4.41 10.20
CA PHE A 778 6.08 -5.21 10.11
C PHE A 778 7.32 -4.34 10.32
N PHE A 779 8.40 -4.94 10.81
CA PHE A 779 9.73 -4.34 10.83
C PHE A 779 10.79 -5.40 10.49
N ASN A 780 11.95 -4.94 10.05
CA ASN A 780 13.08 -5.78 9.66
C ASN A 780 14.35 -5.18 10.28
N PRO A 781 14.92 -5.84 11.32
CA PRO A 781 16.11 -5.36 12.00
C PRO A 781 17.31 -5.19 11.08
N ASP A 782 17.55 -6.14 10.17
CA ASP A 782 18.69 -6.13 9.25
C ASP A 782 18.66 -4.88 8.36
N GLU A 783 17.51 -4.59 7.77
CA GLU A 783 17.32 -3.38 6.98
C GLU A 783 17.49 -2.10 7.81
N ALA A 784 16.96 -2.08 9.05
CA ALA A 784 17.03 -0.90 9.91
C ALA A 784 18.48 -0.55 10.32
N ILE A 785 19.30 -1.57 10.61
CA ILE A 785 20.72 -1.42 10.92
C ILE A 785 21.48 -0.88 9.69
N LEU A 786 21.24 -1.44 8.50
CA LEU A 786 21.86 -0.96 7.27
C LEU A 786 21.50 0.49 6.96
N VAL A 787 20.23 0.88 7.12
CA VAL A 787 19.79 2.27 6.96
C VAL A 787 20.55 3.19 7.92
N ARG A 788 20.67 2.81 9.20
CA ARG A 788 21.44 3.58 10.19
C ARG A 788 22.90 3.73 9.78
N ASN A 789 23.53 2.67 9.29
CA ASN A 789 24.94 2.69 8.89
C ASN A 789 25.17 3.61 7.69
N TYR A 790 24.31 3.59 6.68
CA TYR A 790 24.38 4.54 5.57
C TYR A 790 24.17 5.98 6.03
N CYS A 791 23.19 6.25 6.91
CA CYS A 791 22.99 7.58 7.47
C CYS A 791 24.24 8.09 8.20
N ALA A 792 24.88 7.24 9.02
CA ALA A 792 26.11 7.58 9.73
C ALA A 792 27.25 7.89 8.75
N SER A 793 27.51 7.01 7.79
CA SER A 793 28.60 7.17 6.83
C SER A 793 28.47 8.43 5.97
N LEU A 794 27.25 8.75 5.51
CA LEU A 794 26.97 9.96 4.75
C LEU A 794 27.26 11.24 5.54
N VAL A 795 26.90 11.27 6.84
CA VAL A 795 27.06 12.44 7.72
C VAL A 795 28.48 12.58 8.25
N ASP A 796 29.18 11.47 8.52
CA ASP A 796 30.55 11.49 9.02
C ASP A 796 31.58 11.78 7.92
N ASN A 797 31.26 11.47 6.65
CA ASN A 797 32.13 11.80 5.52
C ASN A 797 32.11 13.30 5.22
N ARG A 798 33.09 14.06 5.74
CA ARG A 798 33.21 15.50 5.52
C ARG A 798 33.28 15.91 4.04
N LYS A 799 33.74 15.04 3.14
CA LYS A 799 33.80 15.33 1.70
C LYS A 799 32.41 15.37 1.05
N SER A 800 31.41 14.72 1.66
CA SER A 800 30.04 14.66 1.14
C SER A 800 29.27 15.97 1.35
N GLY A 801 29.63 16.75 2.39
CA GLY A 801 28.88 17.95 2.79
C GLY A 801 27.43 17.68 3.21
N ILE A 802 27.07 16.43 3.54
CA ILE A 802 25.72 16.03 3.89
C ILE A 802 25.47 16.22 5.39
N ARG A 803 24.32 16.85 5.70
CA ARG A 803 23.79 17.02 7.06
C ARG A 803 22.61 16.07 7.25
N ALA A 804 22.25 15.76 8.49
CA ALA A 804 21.10 14.92 8.80
C ALA A 804 19.80 15.35 8.10
N GLU A 805 19.51 16.65 8.06
CA GLU A 805 18.32 17.22 7.38
C GLU A 805 18.29 17.01 5.86
N HIS A 806 19.45 16.77 5.25
CA HIS A 806 19.57 16.46 3.82
C HIS A 806 19.19 15.02 3.49
N ILE A 807 18.97 14.17 4.51
CA ILE A 807 18.65 12.74 4.36
C ILE A 807 17.16 12.51 4.69
N GLY A 808 16.49 11.77 3.83
CA GLY A 808 15.15 11.23 4.07
C GLY A 808 15.14 9.72 3.99
N VAL A 809 14.50 9.07 4.97
CA VAL A 809 14.28 7.62 4.97
C VAL A 809 12.80 7.34 4.73
N ILE A 810 12.51 6.62 3.66
CA ILE A 810 11.16 6.19 3.28
C ILE A 810 10.98 4.72 3.66
N THR A 811 9.97 4.43 4.45
CA THR A 811 9.56 3.04 4.75
C THR A 811 8.05 2.92 4.81
N PRO A 812 7.46 1.85 4.24
CA PRO A 812 6.00 1.70 4.17
C PRO A 812 5.38 1.26 5.50
N TYR A 813 6.19 0.80 6.46
CA TYR A 813 5.70 0.27 7.74
C TYR A 813 6.05 1.19 8.91
N TYR A 814 5.04 1.46 9.74
CA TYR A 814 5.19 2.32 10.90
C TYR A 814 6.15 1.71 11.95
N ALA A 815 6.07 0.40 12.21
CA ALA A 815 7.00 -0.25 13.14
C ALA A 815 8.46 -0.08 12.67
N GLN A 816 8.73 -0.25 11.38
CA GLN A 816 10.06 0.02 10.80
C GLN A 816 10.48 1.48 11.01
N LYS A 817 9.59 2.45 10.77
CA LYS A 817 9.88 3.87 11.04
C LYS A 817 10.33 4.08 12.48
N CYS A 818 9.62 3.52 13.47
CA CYS A 818 9.97 3.65 14.89
C CYS A 818 11.32 3.02 15.22
N LYS A 819 11.58 1.80 14.74
CA LYS A 819 12.85 1.11 14.96
C LYS A 819 14.02 1.90 14.37
N ILE A 820 13.90 2.36 13.11
CA ILE A 820 14.92 3.22 12.48
C ILE A 820 15.11 4.52 13.27
N LYS A 821 14.04 5.21 13.65
CA LYS A 821 14.14 6.48 14.37
C LYS A 821 14.82 6.31 15.73
N SER A 822 14.50 5.25 16.47
CA SER A 822 15.16 4.86 17.73
C SER A 822 16.67 4.59 17.57
N LEU A 823 17.09 4.02 16.44
CA LEU A 823 18.52 3.82 16.13
C LEU A 823 19.23 5.14 15.79
N LEU A 824 18.56 6.04 15.07
CA LEU A 824 19.13 7.32 14.64
C LEU A 824 19.26 8.32 15.80
N ASP A 825 18.24 8.42 16.66
CA ASP A 825 18.19 9.40 17.75
C ASP A 825 19.26 9.17 18.83
N ARG A 826 19.91 7.99 18.83
CA ARG A 826 21.07 7.69 19.69
C ARG A 826 22.34 8.42 19.28
N ASN A 827 22.44 8.83 18.01
CA ASN A 827 23.54 9.64 17.54
C ASN A 827 23.05 11.07 17.35
N PRO A 828 23.48 12.04 18.17
CA PRO A 828 23.06 13.44 18.04
C PRO A 828 23.30 14.03 16.65
N LYS A 829 24.30 13.52 15.89
CA LYS A 829 24.54 13.95 14.51
C LYS A 829 23.44 13.51 13.54
N LEU A 830 22.60 12.54 13.88
CA LEU A 830 21.58 11.93 13.03
C LEU A 830 20.14 12.30 13.42
N GLU A 831 19.93 13.05 14.50
CA GLU A 831 18.59 13.42 15.00
C GLU A 831 17.74 14.15 13.94
N GLY A 832 18.38 14.94 13.08
CA GLY A 832 17.74 15.69 11.99
C GLY A 832 17.27 14.86 10.79
N VAL A 833 17.54 13.55 10.74
CA VAL A 833 17.10 12.67 9.65
C VAL A 833 15.57 12.50 9.71
N THR A 834 14.91 12.77 8.58
CA THR A 834 13.46 12.58 8.47
C THR A 834 13.16 11.12 8.14
N VAL A 835 12.31 10.44 8.92
CA VAL A 835 11.87 9.06 8.65
C VAL A 835 10.35 9.03 8.53
N GLY A 836 9.80 8.45 7.46
CA GLY A 836 8.36 8.53 7.19
C GLY A 836 7.88 7.59 6.07
N SER A 837 6.56 7.58 5.84
CA SER A 837 5.97 6.87 4.71
C SER A 837 6.11 7.68 3.42
N VAL A 838 5.84 7.04 2.28
CA VAL A 838 5.86 7.70 0.96
C VAL A 838 4.93 8.92 0.94
N GLU A 839 3.76 8.82 1.59
CA GLU A 839 2.78 9.91 1.68
C GLU A 839 3.34 11.15 2.40
N MET A 840 4.15 10.96 3.45
CA MET A 840 4.78 12.07 4.18
C MET A 840 5.79 12.85 3.32
N PHE A 841 6.50 12.14 2.44
CA PHE A 841 7.51 12.74 1.56
C PHE A 841 6.92 13.31 0.27
N GLN A 842 5.61 13.18 0.05
CA GLN A 842 4.98 13.77 -1.11
C GLN A 842 5.08 15.31 -1.06
N GLY A 843 5.46 15.92 -2.17
CA GLY A 843 5.76 17.37 -2.24
C GLY A 843 7.08 17.79 -1.58
N GLN A 844 7.74 16.90 -0.83
CA GLN A 844 9.08 17.13 -0.28
C GLN A 844 10.16 16.51 -1.18
N GLU A 845 11.39 16.91 -0.94
CA GLU A 845 12.60 16.38 -1.58
C GLU A 845 13.77 16.41 -0.59
N ARG A 846 14.78 15.58 -0.83
CA ARG A 846 16.00 15.48 -0.03
C ARG A 846 17.21 15.24 -0.93
N ARG A 847 18.40 15.63 -0.49
CA ARG A 847 19.64 15.35 -1.25
C ARG A 847 19.85 13.84 -1.38
N VAL A 848 19.63 13.11 -0.28
CA VAL A 848 19.71 11.66 -0.24
C VAL A 848 18.38 11.07 0.22
N ILE A 849 17.90 10.07 -0.51
CA ILE A 849 16.77 9.24 -0.08
C ILE A 849 17.24 7.81 0.12
N ILE A 850 16.85 7.23 1.26
CA ILE A 850 17.04 5.82 1.57
C ILE A 850 15.65 5.16 1.66
N ILE A 851 15.43 4.09 0.92
CA ILE A 851 14.17 3.34 0.92
C ILE A 851 14.41 1.99 1.63
N SER A 852 13.63 1.68 2.66
CA SER A 852 13.59 0.36 3.31
C SER A 852 12.28 -0.34 2.97
N THR A 853 12.35 -1.52 2.36
CA THR A 853 11.19 -2.27 1.86
C THR A 853 10.58 -3.25 2.88
N VAL A 854 11.36 -3.61 3.90
CA VAL A 854 11.04 -4.41 5.09
C VAL A 854 10.78 -5.89 4.81
N ARG A 855 9.88 -6.22 3.88
CA ARG A 855 9.36 -7.58 3.73
C ARG A 855 10.43 -8.54 3.22
N SER A 856 10.59 -9.68 3.89
CA SER A 856 11.60 -10.68 3.54
C SER A 856 11.11 -12.14 3.62
N ASN A 857 9.91 -12.42 4.13
CA ASN A 857 9.39 -13.77 4.32
C ASN A 857 8.58 -14.30 3.11
N GLU A 858 9.00 -15.44 2.57
CA GLU A 858 8.36 -16.14 1.44
C GLU A 858 7.13 -16.99 1.85
N HIS A 859 6.96 -17.34 3.13
CA HIS A 859 5.86 -18.22 3.57
C HIS A 859 4.46 -17.60 3.43
N TYR A 860 4.35 -16.28 3.31
CA TYR A 860 3.07 -15.58 3.07
C TYR A 860 2.67 -15.53 1.59
N VAL A 861 3.52 -16.01 0.67
CA VAL A 861 3.33 -15.95 -0.80
C VAL A 861 2.24 -16.91 -1.30
N THR A 862 1.79 -17.85 -0.46
CA THR A 862 0.73 -18.81 -0.77
C THR A 862 -0.68 -18.20 -0.83
N SER A 863 -0.87 -16.94 -0.43
CA SER A 863 -2.15 -16.23 -0.59
C SER A 863 -1.96 -14.78 -1.03
N ASP A 864 -1.92 -14.60 -2.36
CA ASP A 864 -1.79 -13.33 -3.10
C ASP A 864 -0.44 -12.58 -2.96
N MET A 865 0.28 -12.44 -4.08
CA MET A 865 1.44 -11.55 -4.23
C MET A 865 1.12 -10.10 -3.79
N ARG A 866 -0.10 -9.63 -4.05
CA ARG A 866 -0.60 -8.33 -3.58
C ARG A 866 -0.75 -8.23 -2.06
N ARG A 867 -0.92 -9.33 -1.33
CA ARG A 867 -0.87 -9.35 0.15
C ARG A 867 0.56 -9.46 0.67
N SER A 868 1.43 -10.17 -0.07
CA SER A 868 2.83 -10.37 0.30
C SER A 868 3.68 -9.11 0.15
N LEU A 869 3.68 -8.47 -1.03
CA LEU A 869 4.34 -7.17 -1.25
C LEU A 869 3.46 -6.00 -0.77
N GLY A 870 2.13 -6.19 -0.72
CA GLY A 870 1.22 -5.21 -0.12
C GLY A 870 1.31 -3.85 -0.79
N PHE A 871 1.60 -2.85 0.04
CA PHE A 871 1.80 -1.44 -0.29
C PHE A 871 2.97 -1.19 -1.26
N VAL A 872 3.96 -2.09 -1.29
CA VAL A 872 5.23 -1.91 -2.03
C VAL A 872 5.04 -2.10 -3.54
N ALA A 873 4.05 -2.88 -3.97
CA ALA A 873 3.74 -3.14 -5.38
C ALA A 873 2.92 -2.02 -6.06
N ASP A 874 2.57 -0.93 -5.35
CA ASP A 874 1.84 0.18 -5.95
C ASP A 874 2.77 1.05 -6.80
N ALA A 875 2.50 1.09 -8.11
CA ALA A 875 3.34 1.77 -9.09
C ALA A 875 3.46 3.30 -8.84
N ARG A 876 2.41 3.94 -8.30
CA ARG A 876 2.43 5.37 -7.98
C ARG A 876 3.28 5.66 -6.76
N ARG A 877 3.21 4.80 -5.73
CA ARG A 877 4.09 4.87 -4.55
C ARG A 877 5.55 4.65 -4.92
N PHE A 878 5.81 3.67 -5.77
CA PHE A 878 7.14 3.42 -6.32
C PHE A 878 7.68 4.69 -6.99
N ASN A 879 6.92 5.26 -7.93
CA ASN A 879 7.31 6.48 -8.65
C ASN A 879 7.58 7.65 -7.69
N VAL A 880 6.69 7.90 -6.71
CA VAL A 880 6.91 8.96 -5.73
C VAL A 880 8.20 8.72 -4.94
N ALA A 881 8.40 7.51 -4.42
CA ALA A 881 9.54 7.17 -3.55
C ALA A 881 10.89 7.39 -4.24
N ILE A 882 11.07 6.88 -5.46
CA ILE A 882 12.36 6.99 -6.17
C ILE A 882 12.62 8.41 -6.70
N THR A 883 11.58 9.22 -6.92
CA THR A 883 11.70 10.60 -7.43
C THR A 883 11.78 11.67 -6.33
N ARG A 884 12.02 11.27 -5.07
CA ARG A 884 12.27 12.20 -3.95
C ARG A 884 13.74 12.61 -3.83
N ALA A 885 14.66 11.82 -4.38
CA ALA A 885 16.10 12.04 -4.30
C ALA A 885 16.55 13.12 -5.29
N GLN A 886 17.38 14.06 -4.82
CA GLN A 886 18.06 15.01 -5.69
C GLN A 886 19.39 14.46 -6.21
N ALA A 887 20.24 13.97 -5.32
CA ALA A 887 21.62 13.60 -5.64
C ALA A 887 21.91 12.10 -5.55
N MET A 888 21.32 11.38 -4.58
CA MET A 888 21.58 9.95 -4.39
C MET A 888 20.34 9.20 -3.89
N LEU A 889 20.16 7.98 -4.40
CA LEU A 889 19.11 7.05 -4.01
C LEU A 889 19.72 5.73 -3.51
N ILE A 890 19.36 5.33 -2.29
CA ILE A 890 19.75 4.04 -1.72
C ILE A 890 18.48 3.23 -1.47
N VAL A 891 18.43 1.99 -1.94
CA VAL A 891 17.33 1.06 -1.69
C VAL A 891 17.88 -0.13 -0.93
N VAL A 892 17.25 -0.46 0.20
CA VAL A 892 17.57 -1.61 1.05
C VAL A 892 16.36 -2.53 1.07
N GLY A 893 16.55 -3.78 0.67
CA GLY A 893 15.43 -4.72 0.58
C GLY A 893 15.81 -6.11 0.10
N ASN A 894 14.85 -7.04 0.20
CA ASN A 894 15.02 -8.40 -0.28
C ASN A 894 14.82 -8.47 -1.82
N PRO A 895 15.90 -8.69 -2.61
CA PRO A 895 15.81 -8.71 -4.07
C PRO A 895 14.92 -9.85 -4.57
N LEU A 896 14.92 -10.98 -3.87
CA LEU A 896 14.16 -12.17 -4.24
C LEU A 896 12.66 -11.86 -4.16
N LEU A 897 12.18 -11.30 -3.06
CA LEU A 897 10.76 -10.94 -2.91
C LEU A 897 10.33 -9.80 -3.84
N LEU A 898 11.16 -8.76 -3.97
CA LEU A 898 10.86 -7.61 -4.83
C LEU A 898 10.81 -7.99 -6.31
N SER A 899 11.57 -9.01 -6.74
CA SER A 899 11.61 -9.47 -8.14
C SER A 899 10.28 -10.04 -8.63
N LEU A 900 9.37 -10.42 -7.71
CA LEU A 900 8.02 -10.88 -8.04
C LEU A 900 7.17 -9.80 -8.71
N ASP A 901 7.45 -8.53 -8.43
CA ASP A 901 6.79 -7.40 -9.09
C ASP A 901 7.62 -6.95 -10.32
N PRO A 902 7.03 -6.92 -11.54
CA PRO A 902 7.73 -6.55 -12.76
C PRO A 902 8.37 -5.16 -12.75
N LEU A 903 7.76 -4.20 -12.05
CA LEU A 903 8.26 -2.83 -11.98
C LEU A 903 9.52 -2.77 -11.10
N TRP A 904 9.47 -3.39 -9.92
CA TRP A 904 10.65 -3.55 -9.05
C TRP A 904 11.76 -4.35 -9.72
N ARG A 905 11.42 -5.46 -10.40
CA ARG A 905 12.41 -6.25 -11.16
C ARG A 905 13.05 -5.42 -12.27
N GLY A 906 12.27 -4.65 -13.01
CA GLY A 906 12.79 -3.76 -14.05
C GLY A 906 13.75 -2.74 -13.49
N PHE A 907 13.44 -2.18 -12.32
CA PHE A 907 14.31 -1.22 -11.65
C PHE A 907 15.60 -1.86 -11.13
N MET A 908 15.51 -3.06 -10.55
CA MET A 908 16.68 -3.82 -10.11
C MET A 908 17.60 -4.22 -11.28
N ASN A 909 17.03 -4.65 -12.41
CA ASN A 909 17.80 -4.94 -13.63
C ASN A 909 18.53 -3.68 -14.11
N TYR A 910 17.86 -2.53 -14.17
CA TYR A 910 18.47 -1.25 -14.51
C TYR A 910 19.66 -0.91 -13.60
N ILE A 911 19.49 -1.02 -12.27
CA ILE A 911 20.57 -0.75 -11.30
C ILE A 911 21.73 -1.74 -11.45
N HIS A 912 21.41 -3.03 -11.60
CA HIS A 912 22.40 -4.09 -11.70
C HIS A 912 23.27 -3.94 -12.96
N LEU A 913 22.65 -3.75 -14.14
CA LEU A 913 23.35 -3.56 -15.40
C LEU A 913 24.22 -2.29 -15.43
N ARG A 914 23.84 -1.26 -14.66
CA ARG A 914 24.63 -0.02 -14.53
C ARG A 914 25.73 -0.14 -13.48
N GLY A 915 25.74 -1.20 -12.67
CA GLY A 915 26.77 -1.48 -11.66
C GLY A 915 26.50 -0.91 -10.28
N GLY A 916 25.26 -0.58 -9.92
CA GLY A 916 24.89 0.00 -8.61
C GLY A 916 24.44 -1.03 -7.55
N TRP A 917 25.04 -2.22 -7.51
CA TRP A 917 24.58 -3.34 -6.66
C TRP A 917 25.48 -3.61 -5.45
N ARG A 918 24.89 -3.93 -4.29
CA ARG A 918 25.56 -4.39 -3.05
C ARG A 918 24.78 -5.51 -2.36
N GLY A 919 25.47 -6.29 -1.51
CA GLY A 919 24.89 -7.38 -0.74
C GLY A 919 24.45 -8.55 -1.61
N LYS A 920 23.33 -9.19 -1.24
CA LYS A 920 22.79 -10.40 -1.87
C LYS A 920 22.68 -10.26 -3.39
N LYS A 921 23.31 -11.17 -4.14
CA LYS A 921 23.25 -11.24 -5.61
C LYS A 921 21.88 -11.71 -6.10
N ILE A 922 21.54 -11.32 -7.34
CA ILE A 922 20.34 -11.78 -8.04
C ILE A 922 20.49 -13.23 -8.49
N ASP A 923 19.40 -13.99 -8.51
CA ASP A 923 19.33 -15.38 -8.99
C ASP A 923 18.66 -15.52 -10.36
N TRP A 924 18.42 -14.39 -11.05
CA TRP A 924 17.88 -14.32 -12.40
C TRP A 924 18.82 -13.57 -13.35
N ASP A 925 18.71 -13.84 -14.65
CA ASP A 925 19.43 -13.08 -15.68
C ASP A 925 18.76 -11.71 -15.89
N PRO A 926 19.47 -10.58 -15.65
CA PRO A 926 18.92 -9.24 -15.80
C PRO A 926 18.71 -8.79 -17.26
N ASN A 927 19.28 -9.51 -18.24
CA ASN A 927 19.15 -9.18 -19.67
C ASN A 927 17.86 -9.73 -20.29
N ILE A 928 17.22 -10.71 -19.64
CA ILE A 928 15.98 -11.29 -20.13
C ILE A 928 14.85 -10.24 -19.99
N PRO A 929 14.07 -9.97 -21.05
CA PRO A 929 12.92 -9.07 -20.99
C PRO A 929 11.92 -9.55 -19.94
N ILE A 930 11.35 -8.59 -19.20
CA ILE A 930 10.36 -8.89 -18.18
C ILE A 930 9.00 -9.00 -18.85
N ASP A 931 8.38 -10.18 -18.78
CA ASP A 931 6.98 -10.33 -19.14
C ASP A 931 6.12 -9.49 -18.19
N ALA A 932 5.27 -8.63 -18.76
CA ALA A 932 4.38 -7.76 -17.99
C ALA A 932 3.29 -8.55 -17.24
N ASN A 933 3.08 -9.82 -17.57
CA ASN A 933 2.08 -10.66 -16.91
C ASN A 933 2.60 -11.26 -15.59
N LEU A 934 2.30 -10.58 -14.47
CA LEU A 934 2.64 -10.98 -13.09
C LEU A 934 2.32 -12.45 -12.76
N ALA A 935 1.24 -12.99 -13.34
CA ALA A 935 0.80 -14.36 -13.07
C ALA A 935 1.77 -15.42 -13.63
N SER A 936 2.46 -15.13 -14.74
CA SER A 936 3.39 -16.07 -15.37
C SER A 936 4.65 -16.23 -14.52
N TYR A 937 5.24 -15.13 -14.05
CA TYR A 937 6.51 -15.20 -13.33
C TYR A 937 6.38 -15.78 -11.91
N ASP A 938 5.29 -15.48 -11.19
CA ASP A 938 5.02 -16.11 -9.89
C ASP A 938 4.81 -17.62 -10.06
N ALA A 939 4.07 -18.01 -11.10
CA ALA A 939 3.92 -19.42 -11.48
C ALA A 939 5.29 -20.03 -11.81
N ASP A 940 6.13 -19.39 -12.62
CA ASP A 940 7.46 -19.87 -12.98
C ASP A 940 8.41 -19.97 -11.79
N ARG A 941 8.32 -19.05 -10.81
CA ARG A 941 9.16 -19.07 -9.62
C ARG A 941 8.68 -20.13 -8.63
N ARG A 942 7.36 -20.31 -8.47
CA ARG A 942 6.79 -21.43 -7.72
C ARG A 942 7.13 -22.77 -8.36
N LEU A 943 7.07 -22.86 -9.68
CA LEU A 943 7.49 -24.04 -10.44
C LEU A 943 8.98 -24.30 -10.28
N ARG A 944 9.82 -23.26 -10.22
CA ARG A 944 11.26 -23.41 -9.90
C ARG A 944 11.48 -23.92 -8.49
N VAL A 945 10.87 -23.30 -7.48
CA VAL A 945 10.98 -23.78 -6.07
C VAL A 945 10.45 -25.22 -5.96
N GLN A 946 9.38 -25.55 -6.68
CA GLN A 946 8.84 -26.89 -6.75
C GLN A 946 9.83 -27.86 -7.42
N ARG A 947 10.37 -27.50 -8.58
CA ARG A 947 11.36 -28.30 -9.30
C ARG A 947 12.62 -28.50 -8.47
N ASP A 948 13.07 -27.48 -7.76
CA ASP A 948 14.22 -27.56 -6.87
C ASP A 948 13.95 -28.51 -5.68
N ASN A 949 12.75 -28.48 -5.10
CA ASN A 949 12.35 -29.43 -4.06
C ASN A 949 12.22 -30.86 -4.61
N GLU A 950 11.70 -31.02 -5.83
CA GLU A 950 11.61 -32.30 -6.54
C GLU A 950 13.01 -32.84 -6.84
N GLU A 951 13.88 -32.06 -7.45
CA GLU A 951 15.28 -32.38 -7.71
C GLU A 951 16.03 -32.72 -6.41
N MET A 952 15.79 -31.98 -5.33
CA MET A 952 16.35 -32.29 -4.01
C MET A 952 15.87 -33.66 -3.52
N VAL A 953 14.57 -33.93 -3.51
CA VAL A 953 14.02 -35.21 -3.06
C VAL A 953 14.47 -36.37 -3.94
N THR A 954 14.46 -36.20 -5.27
CA THR A 954 14.94 -37.22 -6.22
C THR A 954 16.45 -37.47 -6.04
N ARG A 955 17.26 -36.43 -5.84
CA ARG A 955 18.69 -36.57 -5.52
C ARG A 955 18.90 -37.32 -4.21
N LEU A 956 18.11 -37.00 -3.19
CA LEU A 956 18.18 -37.67 -1.89
C LEU A 956 17.78 -39.15 -2.00
N GLN A 957 16.70 -39.46 -2.72
CA GLN A 957 16.26 -40.84 -2.99
C GLN A 957 17.30 -41.61 -3.81
N ALA A 958 17.88 -40.99 -4.86
CA ALA A 958 18.92 -41.61 -5.66
C ALA A 958 20.20 -41.89 -4.85
N MET A 959 20.53 -41.04 -3.87
CA MET A 959 21.67 -41.29 -2.97
C MET A 959 21.41 -42.41 -1.97
N ILE A 960 20.17 -42.54 -1.48
CA ILE A 960 19.77 -43.67 -0.65
C ILE A 960 19.83 -44.97 -1.48
N ALA A 961 19.32 -44.95 -2.71
CA ALA A 961 19.29 -46.11 -3.62
C ALA A 961 20.69 -46.54 -4.12
N LYS A 962 21.51 -45.62 -4.62
CA LYS A 962 22.87 -45.90 -5.11
C LYS A 962 23.76 -46.50 -4.02
N LYS A 963 23.56 -46.10 -2.77
CA LYS A 963 24.32 -46.60 -1.62
C LYS A 963 23.75 -47.90 -1.04
N TYR A 964 22.58 -48.32 -1.50
CA TYR A 964 22.05 -49.67 -1.30
C TYR A 964 22.71 -50.66 -2.28
N GLU A 965 23.09 -50.20 -3.48
CA GLU A 965 23.73 -51.00 -4.54
C GLU A 965 25.25 -51.10 -4.44
N ASP A 966 25.94 -50.15 -3.81
CA ASP A 966 27.36 -50.29 -3.45
C ASP A 966 27.49 -51.37 -2.34
N GLU A 967 27.69 -52.63 -2.76
CA GLU A 967 27.79 -53.81 -1.90
C GLU A 967 29.02 -53.81 -0.95
N ASP A 968 29.99 -52.91 -1.14
CA ASP A 968 31.26 -52.90 -0.41
C ASP A 968 31.25 -52.04 0.87
N LEU A 969 30.54 -52.48 1.90
CA LEU A 969 30.84 -52.09 3.28
C LEU A 969 31.41 -53.31 4.00
N ASP A 970 32.73 -53.52 3.88
CA ASP A 970 33.48 -54.43 4.73
C ASP A 970 33.32 -53.98 6.20
N VAL A 971 32.41 -54.65 6.91
CA VAL A 971 32.10 -54.41 8.33
C VAL A 971 33.36 -54.57 9.20
N ASP A 972 34.35 -55.33 8.73
CA ASP A 972 35.60 -55.63 9.44
C ASP A 972 36.66 -54.52 9.38
N THR A 973 36.46 -53.44 8.60
CA THR A 973 37.43 -52.31 8.54
C THR A 973 36.97 -51.03 9.24
N LEU A 974 35.77 -51.03 9.84
CA LEU A 974 35.19 -49.85 10.51
C LEU A 974 35.63 -49.67 11.98
N ASP A 975 36.35 -50.64 12.53
CA ASP A 975 36.86 -50.65 13.90
C ASP A 975 38.39 -50.72 13.93
N VAL A 976 39.06 -49.66 13.46
CA VAL A 976 40.43 -49.39 13.91
C VAL A 976 40.32 -48.43 15.08
N GLY A 977 40.21 -49.01 16.27
CA GLY A 977 40.38 -48.29 17.52
C GLY A 977 41.82 -47.79 17.65
N ASP A 978 41.96 -46.50 17.89
CA ASP A 978 42.97 -45.98 18.83
C ASP A 978 42.50 -44.63 19.34
N ASP A 979 41.96 -44.62 20.56
CA ASP A 979 41.78 -43.44 21.38
C ASP A 979 43.13 -43.15 22.05
N GLY A 980 44.01 -42.46 21.33
CA GLY A 980 45.27 -41.93 21.85
C GLY A 980 45.24 -40.40 21.86
N GLU A 981 45.15 -39.81 23.06
CA GLU A 981 45.47 -38.41 23.30
C GLU A 981 46.96 -38.15 22.98
N GLU A 982 47.25 -37.31 21.98
CA GLU A 982 48.51 -36.57 21.94
C GLU A 982 48.26 -35.13 21.48
N ASP A 983 48.34 -34.22 22.45
CA ASP A 983 48.65 -32.80 22.23
C ASP A 983 50.04 -32.69 21.60
N GLY A 984 50.11 -32.20 20.36
CA GLY A 984 51.36 -31.99 19.63
C GLY A 984 51.34 -30.71 18.80
N VAL A 985 52.01 -29.67 19.31
CA VAL A 985 52.27 -28.40 18.62
C VAL A 985 53.34 -28.58 17.53
N ALA A 986 52.98 -28.33 16.26
CA ALA A 986 53.82 -27.80 15.16
C ALA A 986 52.93 -27.76 13.89
N GLY A 987 52.78 -26.71 13.09
CA GLY A 987 53.75 -25.71 12.67
C GLY A 987 54.30 -26.06 11.28
N ALA A 988 53.58 -25.73 10.19
CA ALA A 988 54.12 -25.30 8.89
C ALA A 988 53.05 -25.27 7.77
N VAL A 989 52.72 -24.05 7.36
CA VAL A 989 52.56 -23.56 5.98
C VAL A 989 52.42 -24.62 4.86
N GLU A 990 51.23 -24.70 4.25
CA GLU A 990 51.11 -24.91 2.80
C GLU A 990 50.24 -23.83 2.18
N ARG A 991 50.91 -22.96 1.41
CA ARG A 991 50.30 -21.98 0.51
C ARG A 991 49.66 -22.73 -0.67
N PRO A 992 48.47 -22.34 -1.16
CA PRO A 992 48.09 -22.73 -2.51
C PRO A 992 48.95 -21.92 -3.50
N ILE A 993 49.88 -22.61 -4.16
CA ILE A 993 50.62 -22.09 -5.29
C ILE A 993 49.63 -21.94 -6.45
N ILE A 994 49.40 -20.69 -6.81
CA ILE A 994 49.00 -20.27 -8.16
C ILE A 994 50.12 -20.72 -9.11
N ARG A 995 49.76 -21.48 -10.14
CA ARG A 995 50.32 -21.46 -11.51
C ARG A 995 49.42 -22.34 -12.35
N GLU A 996 48.54 -21.73 -13.14
CA GLU A 996 48.81 -21.43 -14.57
C GLU A 996 49.10 -22.71 -15.34
N TYR A 997 48.22 -23.07 -16.28
CA TYR A 997 48.51 -22.81 -17.70
C TYR A 997 47.26 -23.02 -18.56
N GLU A 998 47.08 -22.07 -19.47
CA GLU A 998 46.20 -22.02 -20.67
C GLU A 998 44.72 -21.67 -20.53
#